data_AF-A0A9E0ACN1-F1
#
_entry.id   AF-A0A9E0ACN1-F1
#
_cell.length_a   1.000
_cell.length_b   1.000
_cell.length_c   1.000
_cell.angle_alpha   90.00
_cell.angle_beta   90.00
_cell.angle_gamma   90.00
#
_symmetry.space_group_name_H-M   'P 1'
#
loop_
_entity.id
_entity.type
_entity.pdbx_description
1 polymer ?
#
loop_
_entity_poly.entity_id
_entity_poly.type
_entity_poly.pdbx_seq_one_letter_code
_entity_poly.pdbx_strand_id
1 'polypeptide(L)'
;MTVGLDAEKKTLNIKQELIFINQSSDTLTSIVLNDWNYAFSNKNSALAKRFSDEFYRGFHLAKEEERGSTLNLIINDAAQQFLPWQRIDKNPDCVVVQLKEKLLPNQKITLHLSYISKIPSEKFTKYGYSNDGGFNLKNWYLTPARYDNHAFVKNSNNNLDDIANAVSDFEIDLTIPKGLEATSDLNSVKTAENYGFFSYKLSGDNRTDFSLIIESESSFESYKNGSVEVLTNLKNNKLDNFQKAIVIGKIINFANDLIGNYPYQKIVVSQTDYERNPFYGLNQLPAFVSPFPDGFIFEIKFLKTYLNEYLKTSLHLDPRKDNWIYDGIQVYAMMKYIDKNYPETKMVGSLSNIKLLKSFNLANINFNDQYSYFYMLMARKNLDQQLGSPKNTLIKFNEQIASKYRAGLSIRFLDDYLQNNAVPNSIKQFYDKNQHKQVSRADFERLLKSNTTKDISWFFNTIINSRDIIDYKFSSVKKTRDSVTFSVINRTGAPIPIPVYGTKKGTMIFKQWLDIEECDSTFTVQRKEVDKIILNLKNEVPEYNLRNNWKKLTGFFPNNRPVKFVFMKDLEDPYYNQILYVPTISYNFYDGLTPGIRLHNKTILDKPFIFEINPSYSSKSDNLSGSAIFVINQNYRNSTLYNAKYSMSGSYFHYAQDATYLKLNPTVQLRIRQPNFRDNRKQLILFRQVIVNKEKSAFVTENSPENYSVFDARYINTRTEVTNHFNFSSNIQVSGDFGKVIGELEYRKLFENNRQINLRFYAGSFLYNKTQSDFFSFALDRPTDYLFDYNYFGRSESMGLFSQQYIQAEGGFKSKIATPFANKWITSLNASYSVWSWIEVYGDLGFIKNSGKNEKFVYDSGIRLNLVTDYFELYFPIYSNNGWEVSQKNYNEKIRFIVTFSPKTLINLFNRKWF
;
A
#
# COMPACT_ATOMS: atom_id res chain seq x y z
N MET A 1 -26.66 3.22 30.22
CA MET A 1 -25.35 3.74 30.68
C MET A 1 -25.44 5.25 30.86
N THR A 2 -24.69 5.82 31.80
CA THR A 2 -24.60 7.27 32.03
C THR A 2 -23.20 7.75 31.67
N VAL A 3 -23.12 8.82 30.88
CA VAL A 3 -21.88 9.31 30.28
C VAL A 3 -21.79 10.82 30.44
N GLY A 4 -20.75 11.31 31.11
CA GLY A 4 -20.46 12.74 31.23
C GLY A 4 -19.19 13.14 30.48
N LEU A 5 -19.30 14.06 29.52
CA LEU A 5 -18.16 14.64 28.81
C LEU A 5 -17.50 15.77 29.61
N ASP A 6 -16.21 15.62 29.91
CA ASP A 6 -15.32 16.70 30.35
C ASP A 6 -14.50 17.14 29.12
N ALA A 7 -14.93 18.22 28.47
CA ALA A 7 -14.36 18.70 27.21
C ALA A 7 -12.94 19.29 27.40
N GLU A 8 -12.67 19.91 28.55
CA GLU A 8 -11.35 20.48 28.85
C GLU A 8 -10.31 19.38 29.05
N LYS A 9 -10.64 18.34 29.82
CA LYS A 9 -9.75 17.19 30.04
C LYS A 9 -9.78 16.17 28.91
N LYS A 10 -10.74 16.29 27.99
CA LYS A 10 -10.95 15.37 26.86
C LYS A 10 -11.19 13.94 27.34
N THR A 11 -12.07 13.81 28.33
CA THR A 11 -12.40 12.54 28.98
C THR A 11 -13.90 12.32 29.07
N LEU A 12 -14.32 11.05 29.04
CA LEU A 12 -15.69 10.63 29.34
C LEU A 12 -15.70 9.90 30.68
N ASN A 13 -16.55 10.35 31.61
CA ASN A 13 -16.83 9.66 32.86
C ASN A 13 -18.01 8.70 32.63
N ILE A 14 -17.79 7.40 32.75
CA ILE A 14 -18.76 6.39 32.33
C ILE A 14 -19.16 5.51 33.51
N LYS A 15 -20.48 5.39 33.71
CA LYS A 15 -21.11 4.36 34.53
C LYS A 15 -21.97 3.50 33.60
N GLN A 16 -21.63 2.23 33.47
CA GLN A 16 -22.27 1.32 32.53
C GLN A 16 -22.84 0.13 33.28
N GLU A 17 -24.14 -0.07 33.11
CA GLU A 17 -24.77 -1.35 33.42
C GLU A 17 -24.79 -2.19 32.15
N LEU A 18 -24.30 -3.43 32.25
CA LEU A 18 -24.23 -4.38 31.15
C LEU A 18 -24.93 -5.66 31.57
N ILE A 19 -26.06 -5.96 30.95
CA ILE A 19 -26.78 -7.23 31.11
C ILE A 19 -26.28 -8.17 30.02
N PHE A 20 -25.49 -9.17 30.39
CA PHE A 20 -24.99 -10.17 29.46
C PHE A 20 -25.85 -11.43 29.55
N ILE A 21 -26.40 -11.87 28.42
CA ILE A 21 -27.17 -13.10 28.29
C ILE A 21 -26.34 -14.12 27.51
N ASN A 22 -26.13 -15.30 28.09
CA ASN A 22 -25.39 -16.37 27.42
C ASN A 22 -26.27 -17.03 26.34
N GLN A 23 -26.19 -16.53 25.11
CA GLN A 23 -26.89 -17.09 23.95
C GLN A 23 -26.14 -18.28 23.31
N SER A 24 -24.98 -18.68 23.86
CA SER A 24 -24.22 -19.83 23.35
C SER A 24 -24.75 -21.16 23.91
N SER A 25 -24.37 -22.27 23.29
CA SER A 25 -24.59 -23.62 23.84
C SER A 25 -23.64 -23.98 24.99
N ASP A 26 -22.65 -23.12 25.27
CA ASP A 26 -21.54 -23.44 26.16
C ASP A 26 -21.76 -22.83 27.55
N THR A 27 -21.17 -23.46 28.56
CA THR A 27 -21.11 -22.89 29.91
C THR A 27 -19.90 -21.96 30.03
N LEU A 28 -20.13 -20.69 30.35
CA LEU A 28 -19.07 -19.68 30.39
C LEU A 28 -18.51 -19.51 31.81
N THR A 29 -17.19 -19.46 31.94
CA THR A 29 -16.48 -19.15 33.19
C THR A 29 -15.96 -17.71 33.24
N SER A 30 -15.92 -17.04 32.08
CA SER A 30 -15.41 -15.68 31.93
C SER A 30 -16.13 -15.00 30.77
N ILE A 31 -16.24 -13.67 30.84
CA ILE A 31 -16.73 -12.82 29.74
C ILE A 31 -15.56 -11.97 29.23
N VAL A 32 -15.51 -11.73 27.92
CA VAL A 32 -14.51 -10.84 27.32
C VAL A 32 -15.19 -9.56 26.85
N LEU A 33 -14.63 -8.42 27.25
CA LEU A 33 -15.04 -7.10 26.80
C LEU A 33 -13.96 -6.48 25.89
N ASN A 34 -14.38 -5.86 24.78
CA ASN A 34 -13.50 -5.06 23.94
C ASN A 34 -13.30 -3.67 24.56
N ASP A 35 -12.05 -3.22 24.62
CA ASP A 35 -11.64 -1.90 25.12
C ASP A 35 -10.60 -1.27 24.17
N TRP A 36 -11.05 -0.99 22.94
CA TRP A 36 -10.16 -0.51 21.87
C TRP A 36 -9.63 0.90 22.09
N ASN A 37 -10.23 1.70 22.97
CA ASN A 37 -9.64 2.97 23.41
C ASN A 37 -8.29 2.75 24.14
N TYR A 38 -8.13 1.62 24.83
CA TYR A 38 -6.87 1.29 25.51
C TYR A 38 -5.72 1.00 24.53
N ALA A 39 -5.99 0.75 23.24
CA ALA A 39 -4.94 0.53 22.24
C ALA A 39 -4.03 1.76 22.04
N PHE A 40 -4.51 2.96 22.38
CA PHE A 40 -3.75 4.21 22.29
C PHE A 40 -2.82 4.45 23.51
N SER A 41 -2.94 3.65 24.56
CA SER A 41 -2.28 3.86 25.87
C SER A 41 -0.76 3.67 25.84
N ASN A 42 -0.19 3.05 24.80
CA ASN A 42 1.25 2.75 24.70
C ASN A 42 1.74 2.84 23.24
N LYS A 43 2.96 3.38 23.04
CA LYS A 43 3.68 3.44 21.76
C LYS A 43 4.17 2.07 21.23
N ASN A 44 3.90 0.98 21.95
CA ASN A 44 4.25 -0.39 21.56
C ASN A 44 3.04 -1.33 21.38
N SER A 45 1.81 -0.80 21.43
CA SER A 45 0.58 -1.58 21.20
C SER A 45 0.49 -2.15 19.77
N ALA A 46 -0.46 -3.04 19.51
CA ALA A 46 -0.72 -3.56 18.16
C ALA A 46 -1.02 -2.42 17.16
N LEU A 47 -1.77 -1.40 17.60
CA LEU A 47 -2.04 -0.18 16.87
C LEU A 47 -0.73 0.57 16.52
N ALA A 48 0.15 0.75 17.49
CA ALA A 48 1.43 1.43 17.30
C ALA A 48 2.36 0.68 16.34
N LYS A 49 2.40 -0.65 16.45
CA LYS A 49 3.16 -1.53 15.54
C LYS A 49 2.63 -1.42 14.10
N ARG A 50 1.31 -1.38 13.90
CA ARG A 50 0.72 -1.13 12.58
C ARG A 50 1.04 0.27 12.04
N PHE A 51 1.11 1.30 12.89
CA PHE A 51 1.59 2.60 12.40
C PHE A 51 3.06 2.57 12.00
N SER A 52 3.89 1.79 12.71
CA SER A 52 5.32 1.67 12.43
C SER A 52 5.62 0.94 11.12
N ASP A 53 4.93 -0.17 10.82
CA ASP A 53 5.14 -0.92 9.58
C ASP A 53 4.56 -0.20 8.34
N GLU A 54 3.54 0.65 8.51
CA GLU A 54 2.99 1.52 7.46
C GLU A 54 3.70 2.88 7.33
N PHE A 55 4.86 3.07 7.97
CA PHE A 55 5.64 4.31 7.91
C PHE A 55 4.89 5.57 8.41
N TYR A 56 3.87 5.42 9.27
CA TYR A 56 3.16 6.54 9.90
C TYR A 56 3.85 6.97 11.21
N ARG A 57 4.58 8.08 11.16
CA ARG A 57 5.36 8.61 12.29
C ARG A 57 4.52 9.33 13.37
N GLY A 58 3.30 9.78 13.02
CA GLY A 58 2.50 10.68 13.87
C GLY A 58 2.19 10.13 15.26
N PHE A 59 1.90 8.83 15.38
CA PHE A 59 1.61 8.20 16.68
C PHE A 59 2.87 8.02 17.55
N HIS A 60 4.03 7.73 16.94
CA HIS A 60 5.29 7.62 17.67
C HIS A 60 5.71 8.96 18.30
N LEU A 61 5.45 10.06 17.60
CA LEU A 61 5.74 11.42 18.06
C LEU A 61 4.70 11.96 19.06
N ALA A 62 3.62 11.21 19.31
CA ALA A 62 2.52 11.67 20.16
C ALA A 62 2.98 11.94 21.59
N LYS A 63 2.49 13.05 22.15
CA LYS A 63 2.59 13.35 23.58
C LYS A 63 1.57 12.52 24.38
N GLU A 64 1.77 12.42 25.68
CA GLU A 64 0.83 11.68 26.55
C GLU A 64 -0.58 12.26 26.54
N GLU A 65 -0.72 13.58 26.54
CA GLU A 65 -2.00 14.30 26.47
C GLU A 65 -2.80 13.98 25.20
N GLU A 66 -2.14 13.60 24.11
CA GLU A 66 -2.80 13.31 22.83
C GLU A 66 -3.30 11.87 22.72
N ARG A 67 -2.81 10.97 23.59
CA ARG A 67 -3.11 9.54 23.55
C ARG A 67 -4.37 9.21 24.34
N GLY A 68 -5.14 8.25 23.83
CA GLY A 68 -6.30 7.67 24.52
C GLY A 68 -5.93 6.55 25.50
N SER A 69 -6.81 6.28 26.45
CA SER A 69 -6.68 5.20 27.43
C SER A 69 -7.95 5.04 28.26
N THR A 70 -8.19 3.85 28.78
CA THR A 70 -9.22 3.58 29.79
C THR A 70 -8.59 3.50 31.18
N LEU A 71 -9.05 4.34 32.11
CA LEU A 71 -8.51 4.53 33.45
C LEU A 71 -9.53 4.14 34.53
N ASN A 72 -9.02 3.72 35.69
CA ASN A 72 -9.81 3.43 36.90
C ASN A 72 -10.99 2.47 36.66
N LEU A 73 -10.79 1.43 35.85
CA LEU A 73 -11.82 0.44 35.55
C LEU A 73 -12.16 -0.40 36.78
N ILE A 74 -13.42 -0.31 37.22
CA ILE A 74 -13.99 -1.13 38.28
C ILE A 74 -15.16 -1.90 37.67
N ILE A 75 -15.26 -3.20 37.97
CA ILE A 75 -16.32 -4.09 37.51
C ILE A 75 -16.89 -4.83 38.72
N ASN A 76 -18.18 -4.62 38.97
CA ASN A 76 -18.92 -5.29 40.05
C ASN A 76 -20.06 -6.14 39.47
N ASP A 77 -20.50 -7.14 40.22
CA ASP A 77 -21.75 -7.86 39.94
C ASP A 77 -22.98 -7.08 40.46
N ALA A 78 -24.17 -7.62 40.22
CA ALA A 78 -25.45 -7.03 40.66
C ALA A 78 -25.52 -6.77 42.19
N ALA A 79 -24.79 -7.52 43.00
CA ALA A 79 -24.71 -7.35 44.45
C ALA A 79 -23.64 -6.33 44.88
N GLN A 80 -23.10 -5.55 43.93
CA GLN A 80 -22.03 -4.59 44.12
C GLN A 80 -20.71 -5.21 44.63
N GLN A 81 -20.53 -6.52 44.45
CA GLN A 81 -19.28 -7.16 44.80
C GLN A 81 -18.31 -7.13 43.62
N PHE A 82 -17.05 -6.84 43.90
CA PHE A 82 -15.99 -6.79 42.90
C PHE A 82 -15.84 -8.12 42.13
N LEU A 83 -15.67 -8.02 40.81
CA LEU A 83 -15.33 -9.13 39.93
C LEU A 83 -13.88 -9.00 39.45
N PRO A 84 -13.02 -10.02 39.67
CA PRO A 84 -11.66 -10.00 39.16
C PRO A 84 -11.63 -9.90 37.64
N TRP A 85 -10.79 -9.02 37.11
CA TRP A 85 -10.59 -8.86 35.68
C TRP A 85 -9.11 -8.63 35.36
N GLN A 86 -8.72 -8.96 34.12
CA GLN A 86 -7.36 -8.73 33.64
C GLN A 86 -7.35 -8.35 32.15
N ARG A 87 -6.32 -7.61 31.74
CA ARG A 87 -6.00 -7.39 30.32
C ARG A 87 -5.14 -8.52 29.80
N ILE A 88 -5.23 -8.80 28.51
CA ILE A 88 -4.41 -9.84 27.87
C ILE A 88 -3.08 -9.23 27.43
N ASP A 89 -1.93 -9.78 27.85
CA ASP A 89 -0.61 -9.19 27.53
C ASP A 89 -0.39 -8.92 26.03
N LYS A 90 -0.83 -9.84 25.17
CA LYS A 90 -0.73 -9.68 23.71
C LYS A 90 -1.77 -8.71 23.12
N ASN A 91 -2.94 -8.62 23.76
CA ASN A 91 -4.11 -7.84 23.32
C ASN A 91 -4.63 -7.00 24.50
N PRO A 92 -3.90 -5.96 24.92
CA PRO A 92 -4.23 -5.21 26.15
C PRO A 92 -5.55 -4.44 26.05
N ASP A 93 -6.08 -4.31 24.84
CA ASP A 93 -7.39 -3.77 24.48
C ASP A 93 -8.54 -4.80 24.55
N CYS A 94 -8.31 -5.93 25.22
CA CYS A 94 -9.34 -6.90 25.62
C CYS A 94 -9.31 -7.08 27.14
N VAL A 95 -10.47 -7.01 27.80
CA VAL A 95 -10.63 -7.21 29.24
C VAL A 95 -11.34 -8.55 29.47
N VAL A 96 -10.72 -9.44 30.23
CA VAL A 96 -11.30 -10.73 30.63
C VAL A 96 -11.84 -10.60 32.05
N VAL A 97 -13.16 -10.70 32.20
CA VAL A 97 -13.87 -10.67 33.49
C VAL A 97 -14.09 -12.10 33.94
N GLN A 98 -13.58 -12.46 35.11
CA GLN A 98 -13.77 -13.78 35.71
C GLN A 98 -15.11 -13.83 36.44
N LEU A 99 -15.92 -14.85 36.15
CA LEU A 99 -17.20 -15.05 36.81
C LEU A 99 -17.00 -15.86 38.09
N LYS A 100 -17.67 -15.47 39.18
CA LYS A 100 -17.68 -16.25 40.43
C LYS A 100 -18.42 -17.57 40.26
N GLU A 101 -19.54 -17.53 39.55
CA GLU A 101 -20.36 -18.68 39.20
C GLU A 101 -20.34 -18.89 37.69
N LYS A 102 -20.42 -20.15 37.27
CA LYS A 102 -20.49 -20.50 35.85
C LYS A 102 -21.82 -20.02 35.27
N LEU A 103 -21.78 -19.36 34.12
CA LEU A 103 -22.97 -18.88 33.41
C LEU A 103 -23.42 -19.93 32.39
N LEU A 104 -24.50 -20.65 32.70
CA LEU A 104 -25.08 -21.68 31.83
C LEU A 104 -25.77 -21.04 30.60
N PRO A 105 -26.05 -21.82 29.54
CA PRO A 105 -26.86 -21.34 28.41
C PRO A 105 -28.18 -20.72 28.86
N ASN A 106 -28.54 -19.60 28.22
CA ASN A 106 -29.71 -18.76 28.50
C ASN A 106 -29.74 -18.06 29.88
N GLN A 107 -28.72 -18.26 30.73
CA GLN A 107 -28.59 -17.47 31.95
C GLN A 107 -28.05 -16.08 31.65
N LYS A 108 -28.34 -15.14 32.56
CA LYS A 108 -27.88 -13.75 32.49
C LYS A 108 -27.05 -13.37 33.70
N ILE A 109 -26.15 -12.43 33.51
CA ILE A 109 -25.44 -11.74 34.57
C ILE A 109 -25.48 -10.23 34.32
N THR A 110 -25.65 -9.44 35.38
CA THR A 110 -25.54 -7.98 35.32
C THR A 110 -24.19 -7.55 35.86
N LEU A 111 -23.47 -6.75 35.07
CA LEU A 111 -22.19 -6.16 35.40
C LEU A 111 -22.36 -4.65 35.54
N HIS A 112 -21.84 -4.06 36.62
CA HIS A 112 -21.75 -2.62 36.81
C HIS A 112 -20.29 -2.18 36.64
N LEU A 113 -20.04 -1.38 35.60
CA LEU A 113 -18.72 -0.86 35.25
C LEU A 113 -18.64 0.63 35.54
N SER A 114 -17.52 1.06 36.11
CA SER A 114 -17.19 2.49 36.30
C SER A 114 -15.77 2.73 35.82
N TYR A 115 -15.56 3.72 34.94
CA TYR A 115 -14.26 4.02 34.36
C TYR A 115 -14.22 5.43 33.73
N ILE A 116 -12.99 5.90 33.46
CA ILE A 116 -12.74 7.13 32.70
C ILE A 116 -12.14 6.76 31.34
N SER A 117 -12.79 7.17 30.26
CA SER A 117 -12.28 7.00 28.90
C SER A 117 -11.61 8.29 28.43
N LYS A 118 -10.28 8.29 28.38
CA LYS A 118 -9.50 9.40 27.83
C LYS A 118 -9.52 9.33 26.30
N ILE A 119 -9.96 10.41 25.66
CA ILE A 119 -10.22 10.46 24.23
C ILE A 119 -8.90 10.73 23.48
N PRO A 120 -8.51 9.92 22.48
CA PRO A 120 -7.32 10.17 21.68
C PRO A 120 -7.53 11.38 20.75
N SER A 121 -6.43 11.96 20.23
CA SER A 121 -6.51 12.93 19.15
C SER A 121 -6.97 12.30 17.84
N GLU A 122 -7.85 12.99 17.11
CA GLU A 122 -8.34 12.55 15.80
C GLU A 122 -7.22 12.35 14.77
N LYS A 123 -6.04 12.98 14.96
CA LYS A 123 -4.94 12.93 13.97
C LYS A 123 -4.43 11.52 13.67
N PHE A 124 -4.66 10.55 14.57
CA PHE A 124 -4.20 9.17 14.42
C PHE A 124 -5.14 8.32 13.58
N THR A 125 -6.44 8.39 13.86
CA THR A 125 -7.44 7.49 13.28
C THR A 125 -8.64 8.19 12.68
N LYS A 126 -8.67 9.53 12.67
CA LYS A 126 -9.83 10.40 12.36
C LYS A 126 -10.95 10.41 13.39
N TYR A 127 -10.95 9.45 14.32
CA TYR A 127 -11.79 9.48 15.52
C TYR A 127 -10.98 10.01 16.71
N GLY A 128 -11.61 10.85 17.53
CA GLY A 128 -11.00 11.51 18.66
C GLY A 128 -11.51 12.92 18.90
N TYR A 129 -10.78 13.68 19.72
CA TYR A 129 -10.98 15.13 19.82
C TYR A 129 -10.26 15.84 18.67
N SER A 130 -10.88 16.91 18.18
CA SER A 130 -10.36 17.78 17.12
C SER A 130 -9.82 19.09 17.70
N ASN A 131 -9.09 19.86 16.89
CA ASN A 131 -8.48 21.13 17.33
C ASN A 131 -9.50 22.28 17.44
N ASP A 132 -10.64 22.19 16.75
CA ASP A 132 -11.75 23.13 16.79
C ASP A 132 -12.72 22.87 17.95
N GLY A 133 -12.41 21.92 18.85
CA GLY A 133 -13.19 21.62 20.04
C GLY A 133 -14.28 20.56 19.84
N GLY A 134 -14.38 19.96 18.65
CA GLY A 134 -15.26 18.83 18.37
C GLY A 134 -14.73 17.48 18.89
N PHE A 135 -15.62 16.50 18.94
CA PHE A 135 -15.35 15.13 19.33
C PHE A 135 -16.05 14.16 18.39
N ASN A 136 -15.30 13.38 17.64
CA ASN A 136 -15.82 12.26 16.86
C ASN A 136 -15.49 10.94 17.56
N LEU A 137 -16.46 10.40 18.28
CA LEU A 137 -16.23 9.33 19.24
C LEU A 137 -16.54 7.96 18.63
N LYS A 138 -15.55 7.07 18.65
CA LYS A 138 -15.65 5.68 18.21
C LYS A 138 -14.92 4.76 19.19
N ASN A 139 -15.50 3.60 19.51
CA ASN A 139 -14.91 2.61 20.42
C ASN A 139 -14.48 3.16 21.80
N TRP A 140 -15.22 4.14 22.32
CA TRP A 140 -14.90 4.85 23.57
C TRP A 140 -15.47 4.18 24.83
N TYR A 141 -16.29 3.14 24.66
CA TYR A 141 -16.99 2.37 25.69
C TYR A 141 -16.65 0.88 25.59
N LEU A 142 -16.88 0.14 26.67
CA LEU A 142 -16.63 -1.31 26.73
C LEU A 142 -17.85 -2.09 26.19
N THR A 143 -17.62 -3.03 25.30
CA THR A 143 -18.65 -3.90 24.70
C THR A 143 -18.33 -5.36 24.90
N PRO A 144 -19.32 -6.26 25.06
CA PRO A 144 -19.06 -7.69 24.97
C PRO A 144 -18.46 -8.05 23.61
N ALA A 145 -17.39 -8.83 23.64
CA ALA A 145 -16.81 -9.38 22.43
C ALA A 145 -17.77 -10.40 21.79
N ARG A 146 -17.77 -10.47 20.47
CA ARG A 146 -18.51 -11.52 19.74
C ARG A 146 -18.09 -12.90 20.23
N TYR A 147 -19.05 -13.78 20.49
CA TYR A 147 -18.82 -15.19 20.77
C TYR A 147 -19.07 -15.99 19.49
N ASP A 148 -18.06 -16.73 19.02
CA ASP A 148 -18.14 -17.49 17.78
C ASP A 148 -17.20 -18.70 17.83
N ASN A 149 -17.62 -19.85 17.29
CA ASN A 149 -16.88 -21.11 17.33
C ASN A 149 -16.36 -21.48 18.73
N HIS A 150 -17.25 -21.49 19.73
CA HIS A 150 -16.95 -21.84 21.13
C HIS A 150 -15.90 -20.93 21.82
N ALA A 151 -15.67 -19.71 21.31
CA ALA A 151 -14.73 -18.77 21.91
C ALA A 151 -15.11 -17.30 21.67
N PHE A 152 -14.73 -16.42 22.60
CA PHE A 152 -14.76 -14.97 22.39
C PHE A 152 -13.69 -14.52 21.39
N VAL A 153 -14.07 -13.66 20.45
CA VAL A 153 -13.16 -13.02 19.51
C VAL A 153 -12.29 -11.99 20.25
N LYS A 154 -10.97 -12.21 20.29
CA LYS A 154 -9.99 -11.39 21.03
C LYS A 154 -9.10 -10.60 20.08
N ASN A 155 -9.68 -9.61 19.43
CA ASN A 155 -9.03 -8.84 18.37
C ASN A 155 -8.49 -7.50 18.90
N SER A 156 -7.21 -7.20 18.68
CA SER A 156 -6.69 -5.85 18.95
C SER A 156 -7.01 -4.85 17.84
N ASN A 157 -7.08 -3.57 18.20
CA ASN A 157 -7.21 -2.44 17.29
C ASN A 157 -5.95 -2.31 16.43
N ASN A 158 -6.11 -2.48 15.13
CA ASN A 158 -5.05 -2.33 14.13
C ASN A 158 -5.30 -1.12 13.20
N ASN A 159 -6.16 -0.18 13.60
CA ASN A 159 -6.64 0.94 12.78
C ASN A 159 -7.46 0.51 11.54
N LEU A 160 -8.17 -0.63 11.62
CA LEU A 160 -8.88 -1.23 10.48
C LEU A 160 -10.40 -1.09 10.56
N ASP A 161 -10.91 -0.53 11.67
CA ASP A 161 -12.33 -0.38 11.94
C ASP A 161 -13.10 -1.71 11.75
N ASP A 162 -12.57 -2.75 12.41
CA ASP A 162 -12.98 -4.16 12.27
C ASP A 162 -13.25 -4.83 13.62
N ILE A 163 -13.81 -4.07 14.57
CA ILE A 163 -14.12 -4.56 15.92
C ILE A 163 -15.24 -5.61 15.83
N ALA A 164 -15.05 -6.74 16.49
CA ALA A 164 -16.03 -7.82 16.53
C ALA A 164 -16.81 -7.76 17.84
N ASN A 165 -17.85 -6.94 17.87
CA ASN A 165 -18.76 -6.80 18.99
C ASN A 165 -19.90 -7.83 18.93
N ALA A 166 -20.41 -8.22 20.10
CA ALA A 166 -21.72 -8.86 20.18
C ALA A 166 -22.82 -7.83 19.86
N VAL A 167 -23.93 -8.32 19.30
CA VAL A 167 -25.11 -7.49 19.06
C VAL A 167 -25.74 -7.13 20.41
N SER A 168 -26.07 -5.85 20.60
CA SER A 168 -26.51 -5.28 21.88
C SER A 168 -27.59 -4.21 21.69
N ASP A 169 -28.41 -4.04 22.72
CA ASP A 169 -29.31 -2.90 22.85
C ASP A 169 -28.62 -1.79 23.68
N PHE A 170 -28.82 -0.54 23.27
CA PHE A 170 -28.18 0.62 23.86
C PHE A 170 -29.19 1.59 24.44
N GLU A 171 -28.97 1.97 25.70
CA GLU A 171 -29.62 3.11 26.35
C GLU A 171 -28.54 3.97 26.98
N ILE A 172 -28.47 5.26 26.61
CA ILE A 172 -27.39 6.16 27.00
C ILE A 172 -27.98 7.49 27.49
N ASP A 173 -27.73 7.82 28.75
CA ASP A 173 -27.91 9.15 29.29
C ASP A 173 -26.58 9.92 29.13
N LEU A 174 -26.51 10.77 28.10
CA LEU A 174 -25.35 11.56 27.76
C LEU A 174 -25.49 12.99 28.30
N THR A 175 -24.50 13.45 29.06
CA THR A 175 -24.39 14.83 29.53
C THR A 175 -23.18 15.51 28.88
N ILE A 176 -23.42 16.63 28.20
CA ILE A 176 -22.39 17.44 27.54
C ILE A 176 -22.46 18.91 27.99
N PRO A 177 -21.34 19.65 27.99
CA PRO A 177 -21.34 21.09 28.27
C PRO A 177 -22.28 21.88 27.35
N LYS A 178 -22.85 23.00 27.84
CA LYS A 178 -23.58 23.94 27.00
C LYS A 178 -22.69 24.52 25.90
N GLY A 179 -23.29 24.81 24.75
CA GLY A 179 -22.58 25.26 23.54
C GLY A 179 -22.03 24.12 22.68
N LEU A 180 -22.33 22.86 23.03
CA LEU A 180 -22.09 21.69 22.19
C LEU A 180 -23.42 21.01 21.84
N GLU A 181 -23.44 20.32 20.70
CA GLU A 181 -24.56 19.52 20.19
C GLU A 181 -24.09 18.10 19.87
N ALA A 182 -24.92 17.11 20.17
CA ALA A 182 -24.65 15.71 19.88
C ALA A 182 -25.46 15.20 18.68
N THR A 183 -24.76 14.57 17.73
CA THR A 183 -25.30 13.87 16.56
C THR A 183 -24.99 12.37 16.67
N SER A 184 -26.01 11.53 16.46
CA SER A 184 -25.90 10.07 16.50
C SER A 184 -26.88 9.40 15.55
N ASP A 185 -26.55 8.20 15.09
CA ASP A 185 -27.43 7.29 14.34
C ASP A 185 -28.40 6.49 15.25
N LEU A 186 -28.30 6.69 16.56
CA LEU A 186 -29.31 6.27 17.53
C LEU A 186 -30.52 7.22 17.54
N ASN A 187 -31.62 6.74 18.12
CA ASN A 187 -32.74 7.61 18.46
C ASN A 187 -32.28 8.56 19.55
N SER A 188 -32.52 9.86 19.37
CA SER A 188 -31.95 10.91 20.21
C SER A 188 -33.06 11.85 20.66
N VAL A 189 -33.20 12.03 21.96
CA VAL A 189 -34.13 12.98 22.57
C VAL A 189 -33.34 13.87 23.53
N LYS A 190 -33.39 15.19 23.32
CA LYS A 190 -32.85 16.17 24.26
C LYS A 190 -33.84 16.32 25.42
N THR A 191 -33.46 15.95 26.64
CA THR A 191 -34.43 15.77 27.75
C THR A 191 -34.39 16.82 28.83
N ALA A 192 -33.26 17.51 29.06
CA ALA A 192 -33.16 18.54 30.09
C ALA A 192 -31.99 19.52 29.85
N GLU A 193 -32.17 20.74 30.35
CA GLU A 193 -31.13 21.76 30.47
C GLU A 193 -30.90 22.05 31.95
N ASN A 194 -29.74 21.63 32.48
CA ASN A 194 -29.30 21.98 33.83
C ASN A 194 -28.29 23.15 33.74
N TYR A 195 -28.02 23.84 34.85
CA TYR A 195 -27.00 24.90 34.89
C TYR A 195 -25.66 24.39 34.32
N GLY A 196 -25.31 24.86 33.12
CA GLY A 196 -24.05 24.55 32.41
C GLY A 196 -24.04 23.32 31.49
N PHE A 197 -25.06 22.46 31.45
CA PHE A 197 -25.04 21.20 30.67
C PHE A 197 -26.33 20.90 29.90
N PHE A 198 -26.23 20.19 28.78
CA PHE A 198 -27.32 19.54 28.06
C PHE A 198 -27.33 18.03 28.31
N SER A 199 -28.52 17.47 28.49
CA SER A 199 -28.73 16.01 28.60
C SER A 199 -29.47 15.45 27.38
N TYR A 200 -28.93 14.38 26.83
CA TYR A 200 -29.49 13.60 25.73
C TYR A 200 -29.78 12.18 26.22
N LYS A 201 -30.94 11.65 25.85
CA LYS A 201 -31.24 10.22 25.91
C LYS A 201 -31.08 9.64 24.53
N LEU A 202 -30.13 8.72 24.38
CA LEU A 202 -29.89 7.98 23.15
C LEU A 202 -30.35 6.53 23.33
N SER A 203 -31.08 5.99 22.35
CA SER A 203 -31.48 4.58 22.36
C SER A 203 -31.42 3.91 21.00
N GLY A 204 -31.15 2.62 20.99
CA GLY A 204 -31.27 1.80 19.78
C GLY A 204 -31.01 0.33 20.05
N ASP A 205 -31.79 -0.51 19.36
CA ASP A 205 -31.83 -1.95 19.59
C ASP A 205 -31.06 -2.70 18.50
N ASN A 206 -30.57 -3.89 18.84
CA ASN A 206 -29.94 -4.85 17.94
C ASN A 206 -28.72 -4.30 17.17
N ARG A 207 -27.92 -3.42 17.80
CA ARG A 207 -26.75 -2.78 17.18
C ARG A 207 -25.45 -3.47 17.57
N THR A 208 -24.46 -3.50 16.68
CA THR A 208 -23.08 -3.91 17.03
C THR A 208 -22.20 -2.72 17.43
N ASP A 209 -22.53 -1.52 16.96
CA ASP A 209 -21.86 -0.26 17.25
C ASP A 209 -22.76 0.91 16.81
N PHE A 210 -22.38 2.13 17.16
CA PHE A 210 -23.05 3.38 16.76
C PHE A 210 -22.05 4.53 16.63
N SER A 211 -22.50 5.64 16.04
CA SER A 211 -21.73 6.87 15.87
C SER A 211 -22.18 7.92 16.88
N LEU A 212 -21.21 8.62 17.49
CA LEU A 212 -21.47 9.77 18.36
C LEU A 212 -20.50 10.90 18.01
N ILE A 213 -21.04 11.97 17.45
CA ILE A 213 -20.29 13.18 17.09
C ILE A 213 -20.81 14.33 17.96
N ILE A 214 -19.90 15.07 18.57
CA ILE A 214 -20.22 16.22 19.42
C ILE A 214 -19.46 17.42 18.87
N GLU A 215 -20.18 18.47 18.47
CA GLU A 215 -19.63 19.67 17.83
C GLU A 215 -20.20 20.92 18.50
N SER A 216 -19.57 22.10 18.33
CA SER A 216 -20.13 23.35 18.85
C SER A 216 -21.42 23.76 18.12
N GLU A 217 -21.42 23.58 16.81
CA GLU A 217 -22.58 23.71 15.94
C GLU A 217 -22.64 22.44 15.10
N SER A 218 -23.81 21.80 15.02
CA SER A 218 -23.93 20.59 14.21
C SER A 218 -23.62 20.88 12.74
N SER A 219 -22.62 20.19 12.21
CA SER A 219 -22.28 20.25 10.78
C SER A 219 -23.18 19.35 9.91
N PHE A 220 -24.13 18.64 10.52
CA PHE A 220 -24.93 17.60 9.87
C PHE A 220 -26.27 18.14 9.36
N GLU A 221 -26.55 17.83 8.10
CA GLU A 221 -27.85 18.04 7.47
C GLU A 221 -28.66 16.73 7.51
N SER A 222 -29.98 16.83 7.73
CA SER A 222 -30.90 15.70 7.75
C SER A 222 -31.71 15.60 6.45
N TYR A 223 -31.76 14.39 5.88
CA TYR A 223 -32.54 14.06 4.69
C TYR A 223 -33.39 12.83 4.96
N LYS A 224 -34.72 12.97 4.87
CA LYS A 224 -35.67 11.87 5.09
C LYS A 224 -36.16 11.32 3.75
N ASN A 225 -36.05 10.01 3.57
CA ASN A 225 -36.58 9.30 2.40
C ASN A 225 -37.46 8.13 2.85
N GLY A 226 -38.74 8.40 3.10
CA GLY A 226 -39.72 7.40 3.54
C GLY A 226 -39.34 6.75 4.88
N SER A 227 -38.66 5.60 4.83
CA SER A 227 -38.34 4.75 5.98
C SER A 227 -37.01 5.05 6.68
N VAL A 228 -36.12 5.86 6.08
CA VAL A 228 -34.79 6.16 6.64
C VAL A 228 -34.48 7.66 6.63
N GLU A 229 -33.93 8.14 7.75
CA GLU A 229 -33.32 9.45 7.91
C GLU A 229 -31.79 9.33 7.75
N VAL A 230 -31.23 10.10 6.82
CA VAL A 230 -29.79 10.21 6.61
C VAL A 230 -29.30 11.52 7.23
N LEU A 231 -28.34 11.42 8.15
CA LEU A 231 -27.58 12.55 8.66
C LEU A 231 -26.22 12.60 7.96
N THR A 232 -25.89 13.71 7.30
CA THR A 232 -24.62 13.83 6.56
C THR A 232 -24.00 15.22 6.71
N ASN A 233 -22.69 15.24 6.93
CA ASN A 233 -21.85 16.43 6.85
C ASN A 233 -20.80 16.32 5.71
N LEU A 234 -21.04 15.42 4.75
CA LEU A 234 -20.13 15.22 3.62
C LEU A 234 -19.87 16.53 2.87
N LYS A 235 -18.58 16.89 2.78
CA LYS A 235 -18.15 18.13 2.14
C LYS A 235 -18.39 18.06 0.64
N ASN A 236 -18.97 19.12 0.10
CA ASN A 236 -19.17 19.30 -1.34
C ASN A 236 -18.74 20.73 -1.72
N ASN A 237 -18.49 20.96 -3.01
CA ASN A 237 -17.99 22.25 -3.45
C ASN A 237 -19.07 23.16 -4.06
N LYS A 238 -20.22 22.62 -4.52
CA LYS A 238 -21.18 23.36 -5.38
C LYS A 238 -22.64 22.88 -5.39
N LEU A 239 -23.00 21.83 -4.65
CA LEU A 239 -24.38 21.31 -4.64
C LEU A 239 -25.21 21.99 -3.56
N ASP A 240 -26.38 22.46 -3.93
CA ASP A 240 -27.38 22.93 -2.96
C ASP A 240 -28.09 21.76 -2.25
N ASN A 241 -28.87 22.08 -1.23
CA ASN A 241 -29.55 21.08 -0.40
C ASN A 241 -30.63 20.31 -1.15
N PHE A 242 -31.27 20.91 -2.15
CA PHE A 242 -32.30 20.23 -2.95
C PHE A 242 -31.67 19.18 -3.87
N GLN A 243 -30.56 19.53 -4.53
CA GLN A 243 -29.79 18.62 -5.37
C GLN A 243 -29.23 17.44 -4.55
N LYS A 244 -28.72 17.71 -3.34
CA LYS A 244 -28.28 16.64 -2.42
C LYS A 244 -29.42 15.69 -2.09
N ALA A 245 -30.62 16.21 -1.74
CA ALA A 245 -31.77 15.38 -1.40
C ALA A 245 -32.15 14.41 -2.53
N ILE A 246 -32.13 14.89 -3.79
CA ILE A 246 -32.40 14.05 -4.97
C ILE A 246 -31.35 12.94 -5.10
N VAL A 247 -30.06 13.28 -5.00
CA VAL A 247 -28.97 12.31 -5.13
C VAL A 247 -29.03 11.26 -4.01
N ILE A 248 -29.26 11.70 -2.77
CA ILE A 248 -29.39 10.82 -1.60
C ILE A 248 -30.58 9.86 -1.77
N GLY A 249 -31.76 10.37 -2.13
CA GLY A 249 -32.95 9.54 -2.36
C GLY A 249 -32.73 8.50 -3.47
N LYS A 250 -32.08 8.90 -4.57
CA LYS A 250 -31.71 7.99 -5.68
C LYS A 250 -30.79 6.87 -5.22
N ILE A 251 -29.81 7.15 -4.36
CA ILE A 251 -28.86 6.17 -3.84
C ILE A 251 -29.54 5.20 -2.86
N ILE A 252 -30.38 5.72 -1.97
CA ILE A 252 -31.15 4.90 -1.02
C ILE A 252 -32.04 3.91 -1.79
N ASN A 253 -32.81 4.39 -2.77
CA ASN A 253 -33.70 3.53 -3.56
C ASN A 253 -32.90 2.46 -4.31
N PHE A 254 -31.75 2.83 -4.89
CA PHE A 254 -30.86 1.86 -5.54
C PHE A 254 -30.34 0.79 -4.57
N ALA A 255 -29.90 1.17 -3.37
CA ALA A 255 -29.41 0.23 -2.37
C ALA A 255 -30.53 -0.71 -1.89
N ASN A 256 -31.74 -0.18 -1.68
CA ASN A 256 -32.92 -0.97 -1.32
C ASN A 256 -33.27 -1.98 -2.41
N ASP A 257 -33.26 -1.56 -3.68
CA ASP A 257 -33.56 -2.43 -4.82
C ASP A 257 -32.54 -3.56 -5.00
N LEU A 258 -31.27 -3.31 -4.68
CA LEU A 258 -30.18 -4.27 -4.90
C LEU A 258 -29.95 -5.21 -3.72
N ILE A 259 -29.99 -4.67 -2.49
CA ILE A 259 -29.55 -5.37 -1.27
C ILE A 259 -30.74 -5.66 -0.34
N GLY A 260 -31.54 -4.65 0.00
CA GLY A 260 -32.66 -4.75 0.93
C GLY A 260 -32.91 -3.44 1.68
N ASN A 261 -33.97 -3.37 2.47
CA ASN A 261 -34.25 -2.14 3.25
C ASN A 261 -33.30 -2.03 4.44
N TYR A 262 -32.76 -0.83 4.66
CA TYR A 262 -31.96 -0.54 5.86
C TYR A 262 -32.77 -0.85 7.15
N PRO A 263 -32.21 -1.52 8.17
CA PRO A 263 -33.00 -2.10 9.26
C PRO A 263 -33.30 -1.09 10.38
N TYR A 264 -32.74 0.12 10.32
CA TYR A 264 -32.92 1.16 11.34
C TYR A 264 -33.51 2.44 10.76
N GLN A 265 -34.08 3.29 11.62
CA GLN A 265 -34.72 4.53 11.19
C GLN A 265 -33.72 5.63 10.78
N LYS A 266 -32.48 5.56 11.25
CA LYS A 266 -31.48 6.62 11.10
C LYS A 266 -30.09 6.06 10.78
N ILE A 267 -29.39 6.74 9.88
CA ILE A 267 -28.00 6.43 9.51
C ILE A 267 -27.17 7.72 9.44
N VAL A 268 -25.96 7.66 9.96
CA VAL A 268 -24.97 8.74 9.83
C VAL A 268 -24.02 8.41 8.68
N VAL A 269 -23.82 9.36 7.77
CA VAL A 269 -22.87 9.28 6.66
C VAL A 269 -21.93 10.47 6.76
N SER A 270 -20.81 10.32 7.47
CA SER A 270 -19.95 11.46 7.80
C SER A 270 -18.78 11.65 6.84
N GLN A 271 -18.26 12.88 6.81
CA GLN A 271 -16.99 13.22 6.16
C GLN A 271 -15.83 12.39 6.72
N THR A 272 -15.85 12.08 8.01
CA THR A 272 -14.83 11.24 8.67
C THR A 272 -14.85 9.82 8.10
N ASP A 273 -16.03 9.22 7.94
CA ASP A 273 -16.17 7.86 7.40
C ASP A 273 -15.69 7.81 5.95
N TYR A 274 -15.95 8.86 5.16
CA TYR A 274 -15.37 9.00 3.83
C TYR A 274 -13.84 9.11 3.87
N GLU A 275 -13.25 9.91 4.76
CA GLU A 275 -11.78 10.03 4.87
C GLU A 275 -11.10 8.74 5.33
N ARG A 276 -11.80 7.89 6.08
CA ARG A 276 -11.37 6.56 6.49
C ARG A 276 -11.38 5.55 5.34
N ASN A 277 -12.37 5.62 4.46
CA ASN A 277 -12.52 4.73 3.30
C ASN A 277 -12.82 5.52 2.01
N PRO A 278 -11.90 6.40 1.56
CA PRO A 278 -12.21 7.29 0.46
C PRO A 278 -12.28 6.53 -0.86
N PHE A 279 -12.99 7.08 -1.84
CA PHE A 279 -12.86 6.60 -3.20
C PHE A 279 -11.50 7.07 -3.74
N TYR A 280 -10.62 6.12 -4.08
CA TYR A 280 -9.27 6.39 -4.58
C TYR A 280 -9.30 6.55 -6.10
N GLY A 281 -8.85 7.71 -6.59
CA GLY A 281 -8.85 8.05 -8.01
C GLY A 281 -8.56 9.54 -8.21
N LEU A 282 -8.84 10.05 -9.41
CA LEU A 282 -8.63 11.47 -9.75
C LEU A 282 -9.63 12.41 -9.08
N ASN A 283 -10.68 11.89 -8.45
CA ASN A 283 -11.61 12.64 -7.60
C ASN A 283 -10.97 13.22 -6.33
N GLN A 284 -9.74 12.83 -6.00
CA GLN A 284 -8.96 13.39 -4.89
C GLN A 284 -8.09 14.59 -5.29
N LEU A 285 -8.05 14.93 -6.58
CA LEU A 285 -7.36 16.13 -7.05
C LEU A 285 -8.07 17.40 -6.53
N PRO A 286 -7.35 18.50 -6.29
CA PRO A 286 -7.96 19.78 -5.94
C PRO A 286 -9.06 20.19 -6.92
N ALA A 287 -10.11 20.87 -6.42
CA ALA A 287 -11.31 21.19 -7.21
C ALA A 287 -11.01 21.91 -8.53
N PHE A 288 -10.00 22.77 -8.58
CA PHE A 288 -9.61 23.53 -9.77
C PHE A 288 -8.96 22.68 -10.89
N VAL A 289 -8.54 21.44 -10.60
CA VAL A 289 -7.99 20.47 -11.56
C VAL A 289 -8.79 19.16 -11.62
N SER A 290 -9.92 19.10 -10.92
CA SER A 290 -10.76 17.90 -10.88
C SER A 290 -11.39 17.63 -12.25
N PRO A 291 -11.28 16.41 -12.81
CA PRO A 291 -11.79 16.12 -14.14
C PRO A 291 -13.24 15.66 -14.14
N PHE A 292 -13.89 15.62 -12.98
CA PHE A 292 -15.27 15.15 -12.84
C PHE A 292 -16.19 16.29 -12.39
N PRO A 293 -17.46 16.30 -12.84
CA PRO A 293 -18.46 17.25 -12.31
C PRO A 293 -18.64 17.09 -10.80
N ASP A 294 -18.85 18.20 -10.08
CA ASP A 294 -19.02 18.19 -8.62
C ASP A 294 -20.19 17.30 -8.17
N GLY A 295 -21.27 17.26 -8.95
CA GLY A 295 -22.41 16.35 -8.77
C GLY A 295 -22.00 14.88 -8.72
N PHE A 296 -21.26 14.43 -9.73
CA PHE A 296 -20.76 13.05 -9.81
C PHE A 296 -19.80 12.71 -8.66
N ILE A 297 -18.93 13.66 -8.28
CA ILE A 297 -17.99 13.47 -7.17
C ILE A 297 -18.76 13.25 -5.86
N PHE A 298 -19.73 14.11 -5.55
CA PHE A 298 -20.55 13.95 -4.36
C PHE A 298 -21.33 12.64 -4.38
N GLU A 299 -21.95 12.29 -5.50
CA GLU A 299 -22.73 11.07 -5.66
C GLU A 299 -21.89 9.81 -5.41
N ILE A 300 -20.66 9.74 -5.92
CA ILE A 300 -19.75 8.60 -5.67
C ILE A 300 -19.21 8.58 -4.24
N LYS A 301 -18.90 9.76 -3.67
CA LYS A 301 -18.49 9.87 -2.26
C LYS A 301 -19.60 9.38 -1.34
N PHE A 302 -20.82 9.88 -1.55
CA PHE A 302 -21.99 9.50 -0.77
C PHE A 302 -22.33 8.02 -0.97
N LEU A 303 -22.42 7.53 -2.21
CA LEU A 303 -22.72 6.12 -2.51
C LEU A 303 -21.76 5.18 -1.79
N LYS A 304 -20.46 5.42 -1.90
CA LYS A 304 -19.45 4.57 -1.26
C LYS A 304 -19.61 4.59 0.27
N THR A 305 -19.72 5.78 0.86
CA THR A 305 -19.76 5.95 2.31
C THR A 305 -21.08 5.41 2.88
N TYR A 306 -22.21 5.70 2.24
CA TYR A 306 -23.52 5.16 2.59
C TYR A 306 -23.52 3.63 2.54
N LEU A 307 -23.05 3.01 1.44
CA LEU A 307 -22.97 1.54 1.36
C LEU A 307 -22.04 0.93 2.40
N ASN A 308 -20.96 1.63 2.78
CA ASN A 308 -20.05 1.18 3.84
C ASN A 308 -20.77 1.09 5.18
N GLU A 309 -21.40 2.20 5.60
CA GLU A 309 -22.10 2.28 6.88
C GLU A 309 -23.34 1.40 6.89
N TYR A 310 -24.10 1.38 5.80
CA TYR A 310 -25.25 0.50 5.60
C TYR A 310 -24.84 -0.97 5.83
N LEU A 311 -23.79 -1.46 5.16
CA LEU A 311 -23.41 -2.87 5.25
C LEU A 311 -22.81 -3.21 6.61
N LYS A 312 -21.97 -2.33 7.19
CA LYS A 312 -21.36 -2.56 8.51
C LYS A 312 -22.36 -2.64 9.64
N THR A 313 -23.40 -1.80 9.61
CA THR A 313 -24.44 -1.76 10.64
C THR A 313 -25.51 -2.83 10.41
N SER A 314 -25.73 -3.25 9.16
CA SER A 314 -26.78 -4.21 8.83
C SER A 314 -26.31 -5.66 8.80
N LEU A 315 -25.03 -5.95 8.53
CA LEU A 315 -24.51 -7.33 8.44
C LEU A 315 -23.74 -7.72 9.71
N HIS A 316 -24.18 -8.79 10.37
CA HIS A 316 -23.62 -9.34 11.61
C HIS A 316 -22.55 -10.40 11.33
N LEU A 317 -21.65 -10.15 10.37
CA LEU A 317 -20.47 -10.98 10.09
C LEU A 317 -19.29 -10.60 11.01
N ASP A 318 -18.25 -11.44 11.07
CA ASP A 318 -16.99 -11.05 11.71
C ASP A 318 -16.24 -10.09 10.77
N PRO A 319 -16.12 -8.78 11.09
CA PRO A 319 -15.58 -7.79 10.17
C PRO A 319 -14.09 -7.99 9.86
N ARG A 320 -13.37 -8.79 10.65
CA ARG A 320 -11.96 -9.11 10.41
C ARG A 320 -11.80 -10.33 9.51
N LYS A 321 -12.61 -11.38 9.71
CA LYS A 321 -12.50 -12.64 8.95
C LYS A 321 -13.25 -12.61 7.62
N ASP A 322 -14.43 -12.00 7.60
CA ASP A 322 -15.36 -12.05 6.47
C ASP A 322 -15.46 -10.70 5.72
N ASN A 323 -14.47 -9.82 5.90
CA ASN A 323 -14.40 -8.48 5.30
C ASN A 323 -14.62 -8.45 3.78
N TRP A 324 -14.21 -9.50 3.05
CA TRP A 324 -14.35 -9.57 1.60
C TRP A 324 -15.81 -9.58 1.14
N ILE A 325 -16.76 -10.03 1.98
CA ILE A 325 -18.19 -10.00 1.65
C ILE A 325 -18.70 -8.56 1.70
N TYR A 326 -18.35 -7.82 2.76
CA TYR A 326 -18.67 -6.38 2.88
C TYR A 326 -18.11 -5.61 1.68
N ASP A 327 -16.82 -5.74 1.42
CA ASP A 327 -16.16 -5.02 0.32
C ASP A 327 -16.66 -5.47 -1.05
N GLY A 328 -16.93 -6.77 -1.22
CA GLY A 328 -17.45 -7.35 -2.44
C GLY A 328 -18.81 -6.77 -2.80
N ILE A 329 -19.77 -6.81 -1.88
CA ILE A 329 -21.12 -6.27 -2.10
C ILE A 329 -21.06 -4.76 -2.35
N GLN A 330 -20.27 -4.01 -1.56
CA GLN A 330 -20.10 -2.56 -1.73
C GLN A 330 -19.61 -2.22 -3.14
N VAL A 331 -18.49 -2.80 -3.57
CA VAL A 331 -17.88 -2.46 -4.87
C VAL A 331 -18.71 -2.98 -6.04
N TYR A 332 -19.35 -4.15 -5.89
CA TYR A 332 -20.31 -4.67 -6.87
C TYR A 332 -21.49 -3.70 -7.06
N ALA A 333 -22.09 -3.21 -5.96
CA ALA A 333 -23.16 -2.22 -5.99
C ALA A 333 -22.70 -0.91 -6.65
N MET A 334 -21.50 -0.43 -6.32
CA MET A 334 -20.92 0.76 -6.96
C MET A 334 -20.75 0.59 -8.47
N MET A 335 -20.27 -0.56 -8.93
CA MET A 335 -20.12 -0.83 -10.37
C MET A 335 -21.48 -0.85 -11.08
N LYS A 336 -22.48 -1.55 -10.52
CA LYS A 336 -23.86 -1.57 -11.06
C LYS A 336 -24.49 -0.18 -11.09
N TYR A 337 -24.22 0.65 -10.08
CA TYR A 337 -24.70 2.03 -10.05
C TYR A 337 -24.12 2.87 -11.19
N ILE A 338 -22.81 2.78 -11.41
CA ILE A 338 -22.14 3.49 -12.51
C ILE A 338 -22.63 2.97 -13.86
N ASP A 339 -22.78 1.66 -14.04
CA ASP A 339 -23.26 1.10 -15.31
C ASP A 339 -24.70 1.58 -15.62
N LYS A 340 -25.55 1.73 -14.59
CA LYS A 340 -26.93 2.21 -14.74
C LYS A 340 -27.03 3.72 -15.01
N ASN A 341 -26.23 4.53 -14.32
CA ASN A 341 -26.43 5.99 -14.28
C ASN A 341 -25.37 6.78 -15.08
N TYR A 342 -24.19 6.20 -15.27
CA TYR A 342 -23.00 6.86 -15.84
C TYR A 342 -22.20 5.95 -16.80
N PRO A 343 -22.84 5.21 -17.74
CA PRO A 343 -22.16 4.20 -18.56
C PRO A 343 -21.05 4.75 -19.45
N GLU A 344 -21.16 6.01 -19.90
CA GLU A 344 -20.21 6.65 -20.81
C GLU A 344 -19.06 7.38 -20.08
N THR A 345 -19.07 7.41 -18.74
CA THR A 345 -18.03 8.09 -17.97
C THR A 345 -16.68 7.37 -18.11
N LYS A 346 -15.66 8.13 -18.49
CA LYS A 346 -14.28 7.64 -18.64
C LYS A 346 -13.51 7.68 -17.32
N MET A 347 -12.49 6.83 -17.19
CA MET A 347 -11.65 6.75 -15.98
C MET A 347 -11.02 8.09 -15.62
N VAL A 348 -10.69 8.93 -16.60
CA VAL A 348 -10.09 10.25 -16.38
C VAL A 348 -11.07 11.42 -16.51
N GLY A 349 -12.39 11.15 -16.54
CA GLY A 349 -13.41 12.18 -16.68
C GLY A 349 -13.20 13.05 -17.93
N SER A 350 -13.40 14.36 -17.80
CA SER A 350 -13.31 15.33 -18.90
C SER A 350 -11.91 15.46 -19.52
N LEU A 351 -10.85 14.99 -18.86
CA LEU A 351 -9.50 14.97 -19.43
C LEU A 351 -9.42 14.09 -20.68
N SER A 352 -10.34 13.13 -20.84
CA SER A 352 -10.42 12.31 -22.06
C SER A 352 -10.72 13.12 -23.32
N ASN A 353 -11.29 14.32 -23.16
CA ASN A 353 -11.66 15.20 -24.26
C ASN A 353 -10.46 16.01 -24.80
N ILE A 354 -9.38 16.13 -24.02
CA ILE A 354 -8.16 16.83 -24.43
C ILE A 354 -7.52 16.07 -25.60
N LYS A 355 -7.38 16.74 -26.76
CA LYS A 355 -6.86 16.11 -28.00
C LYS A 355 -5.53 15.39 -27.80
N LEU A 356 -4.61 15.95 -27.01
CA LEU A 356 -3.30 15.36 -26.71
C LEU A 356 -3.40 14.05 -25.90
N LEU A 357 -4.44 13.90 -25.07
CA LEU A 357 -4.64 12.72 -24.21
C LEU A 357 -5.41 11.59 -24.90
N LYS A 358 -6.10 11.86 -26.02
CA LYS A 358 -6.89 10.84 -26.74
C LYS A 358 -6.08 9.64 -27.24
N SER A 359 -4.77 9.80 -27.42
CA SER A 359 -3.88 8.70 -27.83
C SER A 359 -3.59 7.70 -26.70
N PHE A 360 -3.77 8.11 -25.44
CA PHE A 360 -3.49 7.32 -24.24
C PHE A 360 -4.64 6.35 -23.94
N ASN A 361 -4.32 5.11 -23.59
CA ASN A 361 -5.30 4.12 -23.20
C ASN A 361 -6.04 4.53 -21.91
N LEU A 362 -5.33 5.10 -20.94
CA LEU A 362 -5.92 5.62 -19.70
C LEU A 362 -7.07 6.62 -19.96
N ALA A 363 -7.00 7.39 -21.04
CA ALA A 363 -8.03 8.36 -21.41
C ALA A 363 -9.29 7.74 -22.03
N ASN A 364 -9.19 6.52 -22.55
CA ASN A 364 -10.23 5.91 -23.38
C ASN A 364 -11.04 4.82 -22.67
N ILE A 365 -10.50 4.24 -21.59
CA ILE A 365 -11.17 3.22 -20.79
C ILE A 365 -12.30 3.81 -19.93
N ASN A 366 -13.30 2.98 -19.65
CA ASN A 366 -14.48 3.39 -18.88
C ASN A 366 -14.16 3.48 -17.39
N PHE A 367 -15.00 4.19 -16.64
CA PHE A 367 -14.80 4.40 -15.22
C PHE A 367 -14.68 3.09 -14.43
N ASN A 368 -15.53 2.09 -14.71
CA ASN A 368 -15.49 0.80 -14.00
C ASN A 368 -14.25 -0.05 -14.34
N ASP A 369 -13.55 0.19 -15.46
CA ASP A 369 -12.35 -0.57 -15.81
C ASP A 369 -11.19 -0.31 -14.83
N GLN A 370 -11.20 0.83 -14.13
CA GLN A 370 -10.15 1.23 -13.19
C GLN A 370 -9.95 0.21 -12.05
N TYR A 371 -11.03 -0.43 -11.60
CA TYR A 371 -10.98 -1.40 -10.49
C TYR A 371 -10.03 -2.56 -10.81
N SER A 372 -10.03 -3.02 -12.07
CA SER A 372 -9.17 -4.12 -12.53
C SER A 372 -7.70 -3.69 -12.52
N TYR A 373 -7.38 -2.48 -12.99
CA TYR A 373 -6.01 -1.97 -12.99
C TYR A 373 -5.41 -1.81 -11.59
N PHE A 374 -6.21 -1.35 -10.62
CA PHE A 374 -5.77 -1.24 -9.22
C PHE A 374 -5.46 -2.61 -8.60
N TYR A 375 -6.29 -3.63 -8.87
CA TYR A 375 -5.96 -5.01 -8.49
C TYR A 375 -4.69 -5.51 -9.19
N MET A 376 -4.61 -5.32 -10.52
CA MET A 376 -3.47 -5.78 -11.33
C MET A 376 -2.13 -5.17 -10.88
N LEU A 377 -2.12 -3.94 -10.36
CA LEU A 377 -0.92 -3.32 -9.79
C LEU A 377 -0.25 -4.23 -8.76
N MET A 378 -1.06 -4.83 -7.87
CA MET A 378 -0.59 -5.71 -6.81
C MET A 378 -0.28 -7.11 -7.33
N ALA A 379 -1.11 -7.63 -8.25
CA ALA A 379 -0.88 -8.93 -8.86
C ALA A 379 0.46 -8.98 -9.62
N ARG A 380 0.75 -7.96 -10.44
CA ARG A 380 2.00 -7.86 -11.24
C ARG A 380 3.25 -7.72 -10.36
N LYS A 381 3.11 -7.13 -9.17
CA LYS A 381 4.17 -7.05 -8.15
C LYS A 381 4.29 -8.32 -7.30
N ASN A 382 3.45 -9.33 -7.54
CA ASN A 382 3.32 -10.52 -6.70
C ASN A 382 2.95 -10.19 -5.24
N LEU A 383 2.25 -9.07 -5.00
CA LEU A 383 1.88 -8.58 -3.66
C LEU A 383 0.37 -8.67 -3.38
N ASP A 384 -0.45 -9.09 -4.33
CA ASP A 384 -1.86 -9.38 -4.09
C ASP A 384 -2.02 -10.51 -3.06
N GLN A 385 -3.09 -10.48 -2.28
CA GLN A 385 -3.38 -11.45 -1.21
C GLN A 385 -4.74 -12.15 -1.46
N GLN A 386 -4.97 -13.26 -0.75
CA GLN A 386 -6.25 -13.98 -0.82
C GLN A 386 -7.35 -13.09 -0.25
N LEU A 387 -8.54 -13.11 -0.86
CA LEU A 387 -9.67 -12.30 -0.39
C LEU A 387 -10.18 -12.81 0.97
N GLY A 388 -10.18 -14.13 1.16
CA GLY A 388 -10.59 -14.77 2.42
C GLY A 388 -9.57 -14.63 3.57
N SER A 389 -8.45 -13.94 3.39
CA SER A 389 -7.48 -13.70 4.46
C SER A 389 -8.02 -12.66 5.47
N PRO A 390 -7.73 -12.82 6.78
CA PRO A 390 -8.13 -11.84 7.77
C PRO A 390 -7.58 -10.43 7.47
N LYS A 391 -8.41 -9.41 7.66
CA LYS A 391 -8.12 -8.02 7.29
C LYS A 391 -6.79 -7.49 7.87
N ASN A 392 -6.44 -7.89 9.09
CA ASN A 392 -5.20 -7.49 9.76
C ASN A 392 -3.91 -8.06 9.15
N THR A 393 -4.01 -9.10 8.31
CA THR A 393 -2.88 -9.67 7.57
C THR A 393 -2.63 -8.95 6.24
N LEU A 394 -3.59 -8.15 5.78
CA LEU A 394 -3.47 -7.41 4.53
C LEU A 394 -2.50 -6.24 4.67
N ILE A 395 -1.63 -6.07 3.68
CA ILE A 395 -0.86 -4.83 3.51
C ILE A 395 -1.80 -3.67 3.16
N LYS A 396 -1.41 -2.44 3.48
CA LYS A 396 -2.27 -1.25 3.39
C LYS A 396 -2.99 -1.09 2.06
N PHE A 397 -2.26 -1.17 0.93
CA PHE A 397 -2.88 -1.03 -0.39
C PHE A 397 -3.91 -2.14 -0.69
N ASN A 398 -3.67 -3.37 -0.22
CA ASN A 398 -4.59 -4.48 -0.39
C ASN A 398 -5.84 -4.31 0.47
N GLU A 399 -5.69 -3.85 1.71
CA GLU A 399 -6.80 -3.59 2.62
C GLU A 399 -7.69 -2.44 2.12
N GLN A 400 -7.09 -1.34 1.67
CA GLN A 400 -7.84 -0.13 1.29
C GLN A 400 -8.36 -0.15 -0.15
N ILE A 401 -7.69 -0.87 -1.05
CA ILE A 401 -7.90 -0.73 -2.50
C ILE A 401 -7.99 -2.10 -3.20
N ALA A 402 -6.86 -2.81 -3.35
CA ALA A 402 -6.76 -3.90 -4.32
C ALA A 402 -7.65 -5.10 -3.98
N SER A 403 -7.73 -5.51 -2.71
CA SER A 403 -8.58 -6.66 -2.32
C SER A 403 -10.05 -6.29 -2.38
N LYS A 404 -10.41 -5.06 -1.96
CA LYS A 404 -11.79 -4.58 -2.07
C LYS A 404 -12.28 -4.62 -3.51
N TYR A 405 -11.47 -4.07 -4.41
CA TYR A 405 -11.81 -3.98 -5.82
C TYR A 405 -11.81 -5.34 -6.49
N ARG A 406 -10.85 -6.22 -6.15
CA ARG A 406 -10.86 -7.62 -6.61
C ARG A 406 -12.10 -8.37 -6.11
N ALA A 407 -12.55 -8.17 -4.88
CA ALA A 407 -13.77 -8.80 -4.36
C ALA A 407 -15.01 -8.37 -5.16
N GLY A 408 -15.18 -7.06 -5.39
CA GLY A 408 -16.27 -6.55 -6.23
C GLY A 408 -16.23 -7.07 -7.67
N LEU A 409 -15.05 -7.03 -8.31
CA LEU A 409 -14.85 -7.59 -9.65
C LEU A 409 -15.19 -9.09 -9.70
N SER A 410 -14.86 -9.83 -8.65
CA SER A 410 -15.13 -11.26 -8.56
C SER A 410 -16.64 -11.53 -8.44
N ILE A 411 -17.38 -10.75 -7.65
CA ILE A 411 -18.84 -10.86 -7.57
C ILE A 411 -19.49 -10.48 -8.91
N ARG A 412 -18.99 -9.42 -9.57
CA ARG A 412 -19.46 -9.04 -10.92
C ARG A 412 -19.20 -10.14 -11.95
N PHE A 413 -18.01 -10.73 -11.92
CA PHE A 413 -17.66 -11.87 -12.77
C PHE A 413 -18.66 -13.02 -12.55
N LEU A 414 -18.92 -13.39 -11.29
CA LEU A 414 -19.87 -14.43 -10.95
C LEU A 414 -21.28 -14.11 -11.46
N ASP A 415 -21.72 -12.86 -11.32
CA ASP A 415 -23.03 -12.41 -11.83
C ASP A 415 -23.13 -12.52 -13.36
N ASP A 416 -22.12 -12.04 -14.09
CA ASP A 416 -22.06 -12.09 -15.55
C ASP A 416 -22.01 -13.54 -16.10
N TYR A 417 -21.44 -14.47 -15.32
CA TYR A 417 -21.34 -15.90 -15.65
C TYR A 417 -22.62 -16.69 -15.32
N LEU A 418 -23.21 -16.48 -14.14
CA LEU A 418 -24.40 -17.19 -13.70
C LEU A 418 -25.67 -16.69 -14.39
N GLN A 419 -25.73 -15.39 -14.69
CA GLN A 419 -26.88 -14.72 -15.31
C GLN A 419 -28.16 -14.91 -14.48
N ASN A 420 -29.33 -14.57 -15.06
CA ASN A 420 -30.65 -14.82 -14.47
C ASN A 420 -30.84 -14.25 -13.05
N ASN A 421 -30.14 -13.17 -12.69
CA ASN A 421 -30.16 -12.54 -11.37
C ASN A 421 -29.78 -13.47 -10.19
N ALA A 422 -29.04 -14.56 -10.42
CA ALA A 422 -28.65 -15.49 -9.36
C ALA A 422 -27.86 -14.83 -8.22
N VAL A 423 -26.89 -13.96 -8.56
CA VAL A 423 -26.08 -13.23 -7.56
C VAL A 423 -26.89 -12.15 -6.83
N PRO A 424 -27.61 -11.22 -7.50
CA PRO A 424 -28.52 -10.28 -6.83
C PRO A 424 -29.51 -10.96 -5.88
N ASN A 425 -30.15 -12.04 -6.29
CA ASN A 425 -31.11 -12.77 -5.45
C ASN A 425 -30.42 -13.39 -4.22
N SER A 426 -29.22 -13.94 -4.39
CA SER A 426 -28.44 -14.49 -3.28
C SER A 426 -28.02 -13.42 -2.27
N ILE A 427 -27.69 -12.20 -2.73
CA ILE A 427 -27.38 -11.06 -1.85
C ILE A 427 -28.59 -10.67 -1.01
N LYS A 428 -29.78 -10.55 -1.63
CA LYS A 428 -31.03 -10.24 -0.90
C LYS A 428 -31.36 -11.30 0.14
N GLN A 429 -31.35 -12.58 -0.26
CA GLN A 429 -31.61 -13.69 0.65
C GLN A 429 -30.59 -13.75 1.81
N PHE A 430 -29.32 -13.44 1.53
CA PHE A 430 -28.28 -13.40 2.55
C PHE A 430 -28.50 -12.25 3.53
N TYR A 431 -28.87 -11.08 3.02
CA TYR A 431 -29.22 -9.91 3.80
C TYR A 431 -30.44 -10.17 4.71
N ASP A 432 -31.53 -10.70 4.14
CA ASP A 432 -32.76 -11.02 4.88
C ASP A 432 -32.49 -12.05 5.98
N LYS A 433 -31.69 -13.08 5.69
CA LYS A 433 -31.30 -14.10 6.67
C LYS A 433 -30.50 -13.51 7.84
N ASN A 434 -29.63 -12.52 7.57
CA ASN A 434 -28.83 -11.85 8.59
C ASN A 434 -29.69 -11.06 9.60
N GLN A 435 -30.85 -10.55 9.18
CA GLN A 435 -31.74 -9.80 10.07
C GLN A 435 -32.31 -10.65 11.22
N HIS A 436 -32.31 -11.98 11.07
CA HIS A 436 -32.93 -12.88 12.04
C HIS A 436 -31.93 -13.73 12.82
N LYS A 437 -30.68 -13.84 12.36
CA LYS A 437 -29.63 -14.63 13.04
C LYS A 437 -28.22 -14.25 12.58
N GLN A 438 -27.24 -14.61 13.40
CA GLN A 438 -25.82 -14.53 13.01
C GLN A 438 -25.55 -15.44 11.80
N VAL A 439 -25.00 -14.86 10.74
CA VAL A 439 -24.60 -15.56 9.52
C VAL A 439 -23.08 -15.66 9.41
N SER A 440 -22.63 -16.52 8.50
CA SER A 440 -21.22 -16.74 8.19
C SER A 440 -20.98 -16.69 6.68
N ARG A 441 -19.71 -16.65 6.26
CA ARG A 441 -19.34 -16.84 4.84
C ARG A 441 -19.88 -18.13 4.23
N ALA A 442 -20.07 -19.20 5.02
CA ALA A 442 -20.61 -20.48 4.54
C ALA A 442 -22.10 -20.37 4.19
N ASP A 443 -22.85 -19.48 4.86
CA ASP A 443 -24.24 -19.20 4.52
C ASP A 443 -24.36 -18.52 3.16
N PHE A 444 -23.48 -17.54 2.89
CA PHE A 444 -23.44 -16.86 1.59
C PHE A 444 -23.09 -17.82 0.45
N GLU A 445 -22.09 -18.68 0.68
CA GLU A 445 -21.73 -19.75 -0.28
C GLU A 445 -22.90 -20.68 -0.59
N ARG A 446 -23.63 -21.12 0.45
CA ARG A 446 -24.79 -22.01 0.27
C ARG A 446 -25.91 -21.37 -0.54
N LEU A 447 -26.20 -20.09 -0.29
CA LEU A 447 -27.22 -19.35 -1.02
C LEU A 447 -26.86 -19.15 -2.50
N LEU A 448 -25.59 -18.83 -2.78
CA LEU A 448 -25.11 -18.76 -4.16
C LEU A 448 -25.26 -20.10 -4.88
N LYS A 449 -24.88 -21.21 -4.23
CA LYS A 449 -25.02 -22.57 -4.78
C LYS A 449 -26.49 -22.98 -4.98
N SER A 450 -27.42 -22.55 -4.13
CA SER A 450 -28.84 -22.90 -4.28
C SER A 450 -29.57 -22.13 -5.38
N ASN A 451 -29.04 -20.96 -5.79
CA ASN A 451 -29.66 -20.12 -6.83
C ASN A 451 -29.13 -20.40 -8.25
N THR A 452 -28.36 -21.47 -8.45
CA THR A 452 -27.87 -21.86 -9.78
C THR A 452 -27.72 -23.38 -9.91
N THR A 453 -27.77 -23.88 -11.13
CA THR A 453 -27.45 -25.27 -11.47
C THR A 453 -25.98 -25.49 -11.84
N LYS A 454 -25.22 -24.42 -12.04
CA LYS A 454 -23.80 -24.47 -12.40
C LYS A 454 -22.93 -24.72 -11.17
N ASP A 455 -21.85 -25.50 -11.30
CA ASP A 455 -20.86 -25.60 -10.24
C ASP A 455 -20.03 -24.30 -10.15
N ILE A 456 -19.97 -23.76 -8.94
CA ILE A 456 -19.24 -22.53 -8.59
C ILE A 456 -18.18 -22.77 -7.52
N SER A 457 -17.80 -24.03 -7.25
CA SER A 457 -16.78 -24.35 -6.25
C SER A 457 -15.43 -23.68 -6.55
N TRP A 458 -15.11 -23.49 -7.83
CA TRP A 458 -13.94 -22.73 -8.30
C TRP A 458 -13.94 -21.27 -7.81
N PHE A 459 -15.11 -20.66 -7.60
CA PHE A 459 -15.20 -19.28 -7.12
C PHE A 459 -14.58 -19.18 -5.72
N PHE A 460 -14.95 -20.09 -4.83
CA PHE A 460 -14.44 -20.08 -3.46
C PHE A 460 -13.00 -20.58 -3.38
N ASN A 461 -12.68 -21.68 -4.07
CA ASN A 461 -11.36 -22.31 -4.00
C ASN A 461 -10.28 -21.46 -4.67
N THR A 462 -10.55 -20.95 -5.88
CA THR A 462 -9.56 -20.27 -6.73
C THR A 462 -9.60 -18.75 -6.57
N ILE A 463 -10.79 -18.13 -6.47
CA ILE A 463 -10.90 -16.67 -6.43
C ILE A 463 -10.81 -16.12 -5.01
N ILE A 464 -11.55 -16.71 -4.06
CA ILE A 464 -11.64 -16.19 -2.69
C ILE A 464 -10.45 -16.66 -1.83
N ASN A 465 -10.21 -17.99 -1.79
CA ASN A 465 -9.27 -18.61 -0.86
C ASN A 465 -7.87 -18.85 -1.44
N SER A 466 -7.60 -18.34 -2.65
CA SER A 466 -6.32 -18.53 -3.33
C SER A 466 -5.75 -17.23 -3.93
N ARG A 467 -4.45 -17.27 -4.20
CA ARG A 467 -3.69 -16.24 -4.95
C ARG A 467 -3.41 -16.69 -6.38
N ASP A 468 -4.09 -17.72 -6.85
CA ASP A 468 -3.88 -18.21 -8.20
C ASP A 468 -4.23 -17.14 -9.22
N ILE A 469 -3.42 -17.14 -10.27
CA ILE A 469 -3.60 -16.24 -11.38
C ILE A 469 -4.48 -16.94 -12.40
N ILE A 470 -5.34 -16.16 -13.04
CA ILE A 470 -6.04 -16.56 -14.25
C ILE A 470 -5.25 -15.97 -15.43
N ASP A 471 -4.74 -16.82 -16.33
CA ASP A 471 -4.06 -16.41 -17.58
C ASP A 471 -4.32 -17.46 -18.66
N TYR A 472 -5.12 -17.10 -19.66
CA TYR A 472 -5.47 -17.97 -20.78
C TYR A 472 -4.77 -17.56 -22.06
N LYS A 473 -4.55 -18.53 -22.96
CA LYS A 473 -3.99 -18.26 -24.28
C LYS A 473 -4.56 -19.21 -25.34
N PHE A 474 -4.80 -18.70 -26.54
CA PHE A 474 -5.05 -19.56 -27.70
C PHE A 474 -3.78 -20.30 -28.16
N SER A 475 -3.92 -21.58 -28.49
CA SER A 475 -2.87 -22.36 -29.16
C SER A 475 -3.22 -22.64 -30.62
N SER A 476 -3.74 -23.83 -30.91
CA SER A 476 -4.19 -24.27 -32.22
C SER A 476 -5.51 -23.60 -32.57
N VAL A 477 -5.61 -23.04 -33.77
CA VAL A 477 -6.86 -22.50 -34.32
C VAL A 477 -7.00 -22.97 -35.76
N LYS A 478 -8.04 -23.74 -36.04
CA LYS A 478 -8.41 -24.21 -37.38
C LYS A 478 -9.72 -23.55 -37.79
N LYS A 479 -9.76 -23.01 -39.00
CA LYS A 479 -10.96 -22.42 -39.58
C LYS A 479 -11.44 -23.29 -40.73
N THR A 480 -12.73 -23.54 -40.79
CA THR A 480 -13.42 -24.12 -41.93
C THR A 480 -14.34 -23.06 -42.55
N ARG A 481 -15.18 -23.45 -43.51
CA ARG A 481 -16.24 -22.56 -44.04
C ARG A 481 -17.30 -22.27 -42.98
N ASP A 482 -17.62 -23.25 -42.14
CA ASP A 482 -18.81 -23.20 -41.26
C ASP A 482 -18.46 -23.01 -39.78
N SER A 483 -17.23 -23.32 -39.38
CA SER A 483 -16.80 -23.25 -37.98
C SER A 483 -15.38 -22.75 -37.78
N VAL A 484 -15.08 -22.38 -36.55
CA VAL A 484 -13.71 -22.19 -36.05
C VAL A 484 -13.53 -23.09 -34.83
N THR A 485 -12.53 -23.96 -34.90
CA THR A 485 -12.12 -24.83 -33.81
C THR A 485 -10.83 -24.28 -33.21
N PHE A 486 -10.78 -24.11 -31.90
CA PHE A 486 -9.61 -23.58 -31.21
C PHE A 486 -9.39 -24.24 -29.85
N SER A 487 -8.14 -24.29 -29.43
CA SER A 487 -7.77 -24.79 -28.10
C SER A 487 -7.35 -23.63 -27.20
N VAL A 488 -7.79 -23.68 -25.95
CA VAL A 488 -7.50 -22.69 -24.89
C VAL A 488 -6.58 -23.33 -23.87
N ILE A 489 -5.38 -22.77 -23.72
CA ILE A 489 -4.38 -23.21 -22.74
C ILE A 489 -4.52 -22.36 -21.48
N ASN A 490 -4.61 -23.03 -20.33
CA ASN A 490 -4.48 -22.39 -19.02
C ASN A 490 -3.01 -22.33 -18.62
N ARG A 491 -2.42 -21.13 -18.57
CA ARG A 491 -0.98 -20.98 -18.32
C ARG A 491 -0.58 -21.10 -16.85
N THR A 492 -1.56 -21.13 -15.95
CA THR A 492 -1.35 -21.01 -14.51
C THR A 492 -2.04 -22.11 -13.69
N GLY A 493 -2.69 -23.07 -14.34
CA GLY A 493 -3.27 -24.26 -13.71
C GLY A 493 -4.54 -23.99 -12.90
N ALA A 494 -5.28 -22.92 -13.23
CA ALA A 494 -6.49 -22.50 -12.51
C ALA A 494 -7.72 -22.54 -13.43
N PRO A 495 -8.28 -23.73 -13.75
CA PRO A 495 -9.40 -23.87 -14.68
C PRO A 495 -10.64 -23.21 -14.08
N ILE A 496 -11.14 -22.20 -14.79
CA ILE A 496 -12.34 -21.44 -14.46
C ILE A 496 -13.06 -21.01 -15.76
N PRO A 497 -14.36 -20.72 -15.72
CA PRO A 497 -15.07 -20.23 -16.88
C PRO A 497 -14.48 -18.93 -17.46
N ILE A 498 -14.46 -18.82 -18.79
CA ILE A 498 -13.93 -17.63 -19.50
C ILE A 498 -14.85 -17.29 -20.70
N PRO A 499 -15.17 -16.02 -20.97
CA PRO A 499 -16.00 -15.68 -22.11
C PRO A 499 -15.14 -15.57 -23.37
N VAL A 500 -15.65 -16.10 -24.48
CA VAL A 500 -15.07 -15.96 -25.82
C VAL A 500 -15.93 -15.06 -26.70
N TYR A 501 -15.27 -14.23 -27.48
CA TYR A 501 -15.88 -13.25 -28.37
C TYR A 501 -15.39 -13.46 -29.79
N GLY A 502 -16.30 -13.35 -30.74
CA GLY A 502 -15.96 -13.21 -32.16
C GLY A 502 -16.18 -11.77 -32.61
N THR A 503 -15.20 -11.19 -33.29
CA THR A 503 -15.32 -9.83 -33.84
C THR A 503 -15.15 -9.81 -35.35
N LYS A 504 -15.73 -8.81 -36.02
CA LYS A 504 -15.51 -8.50 -37.43
C LYS A 504 -15.25 -7.00 -37.55
N LYS A 505 -14.07 -6.61 -38.06
CA LYS A 505 -13.63 -5.20 -38.17
C LYS A 505 -13.77 -4.40 -36.86
N GLY A 506 -13.56 -5.05 -35.72
CA GLY A 506 -13.67 -4.45 -34.39
C GLY A 506 -15.06 -4.49 -33.76
N THR A 507 -16.11 -4.84 -34.51
CA THR A 507 -17.47 -5.00 -33.97
C THR A 507 -17.68 -6.41 -33.42
N MET A 508 -18.27 -6.54 -32.24
CA MET A 508 -18.61 -7.82 -31.62
C MET A 508 -19.78 -8.49 -32.37
N ILE A 509 -19.59 -9.75 -32.78
CA ILE A 509 -20.59 -10.56 -33.50
C ILE A 509 -21.24 -11.60 -32.58
N PHE A 510 -20.47 -12.19 -31.66
CA PHE A 510 -21.01 -13.10 -30.65
C PHE A 510 -20.19 -13.04 -29.36
N LYS A 511 -20.83 -13.47 -28.26
CA LYS A 511 -20.23 -13.77 -26.95
C LYS A 511 -20.74 -15.14 -26.52
N GLN A 512 -19.87 -16.00 -26.00
CA GLN A 512 -20.23 -17.28 -25.41
C GLN A 512 -19.35 -17.56 -24.19
N TRP A 513 -19.89 -18.16 -23.13
CA TRP A 513 -19.11 -18.65 -22.00
C TRP A 513 -18.52 -20.03 -22.31
N LEU A 514 -17.24 -20.21 -22.00
CA LEU A 514 -16.55 -21.49 -22.08
C LEU A 514 -16.36 -22.03 -20.67
N ASP A 515 -16.96 -23.18 -20.38
CA ASP A 515 -16.75 -23.89 -19.12
C ASP A 515 -15.47 -24.72 -19.27
N ILE A 516 -14.41 -24.28 -18.59
CA ILE A 516 -13.09 -24.91 -18.62
C ILE A 516 -12.94 -25.73 -17.34
N GLU A 517 -13.07 -27.04 -17.45
CA GLU A 517 -12.92 -27.98 -16.34
C GLU A 517 -11.49 -28.51 -16.22
N GLU A 518 -10.82 -28.69 -17.37
CA GLU A 518 -9.45 -29.18 -17.46
C GLU A 518 -8.54 -28.18 -18.18
N CYS A 519 -7.23 -28.28 -17.94
CA CYS A 519 -6.26 -27.53 -18.74
C CYS A 519 -6.30 -28.05 -20.18
N ASP A 520 -6.21 -27.15 -21.15
CA ASP A 520 -6.12 -27.46 -22.58
C ASP A 520 -7.40 -28.05 -23.21
N SER A 521 -8.53 -27.34 -23.06
CA SER A 521 -9.80 -27.69 -23.72
C SER A 521 -9.86 -27.18 -25.16
N THR A 522 -10.53 -27.96 -26.04
CA THR A 522 -10.82 -27.57 -27.43
C THR A 522 -12.30 -27.26 -27.61
N PHE A 523 -12.58 -26.12 -28.22
CA PHE A 523 -13.94 -25.62 -28.47
C PHE A 523 -14.17 -25.38 -29.95
N THR A 524 -15.42 -25.52 -30.37
CA THR A 524 -15.85 -25.19 -31.74
C THR A 524 -16.99 -24.19 -31.68
N VAL A 525 -16.84 -23.09 -32.43
CA VAL A 525 -17.86 -22.05 -32.57
C VAL A 525 -18.23 -21.87 -34.04
N GLN A 526 -19.45 -21.37 -34.30
CA GLN A 526 -19.89 -21.05 -35.65
C GLN A 526 -19.01 -19.97 -36.30
N ARG A 527 -18.74 -20.07 -37.61
CA ARG A 527 -17.79 -19.21 -38.33
C ARG A 527 -18.17 -17.73 -38.29
N LYS A 528 -19.46 -17.42 -38.48
CA LYS A 528 -20.10 -16.07 -38.47
C LYS A 528 -19.26 -14.93 -39.09
N GLU A 529 -18.47 -15.25 -40.12
CA GLU A 529 -17.56 -14.33 -40.82
C GLU A 529 -16.60 -13.50 -39.93
N VAL A 530 -16.31 -13.96 -38.72
CA VAL A 530 -15.43 -13.21 -37.78
C VAL A 530 -13.99 -13.15 -38.31
N ASP A 531 -13.28 -12.06 -38.05
CA ASP A 531 -11.86 -11.90 -38.41
C ASP A 531 -10.91 -12.17 -37.23
N LYS A 532 -11.43 -12.13 -35.99
CA LYS A 532 -10.72 -12.46 -34.76
C LYS A 532 -11.60 -13.22 -33.77
N ILE A 533 -10.94 -14.01 -32.94
CA ILE A 533 -11.51 -14.58 -31.72
C ILE A 533 -10.69 -14.08 -30.54
N ILE A 534 -11.38 -13.67 -29.47
CA ILE A 534 -10.78 -12.99 -28.32
C ILE A 534 -11.37 -13.57 -27.04
N LEU A 535 -10.53 -13.96 -26.08
CA LEU A 535 -10.99 -14.29 -24.73
C LEU A 535 -11.14 -13.02 -23.89
N ASN A 536 -12.17 -12.95 -23.07
CA ASN A 536 -12.33 -11.92 -22.05
C ASN A 536 -12.20 -10.48 -22.60
N LEU A 537 -12.81 -10.21 -23.76
CA LEU A 537 -12.70 -8.92 -24.47
C LEU A 537 -13.13 -7.73 -23.60
N LYS A 538 -14.18 -7.90 -22.80
CA LYS A 538 -14.73 -6.86 -21.91
C LYS A 538 -14.09 -6.84 -20.51
N ASN A 539 -13.03 -7.61 -20.27
CA ASN A 539 -12.37 -7.72 -18.96
C ASN A 539 -13.35 -8.11 -17.82
N GLU A 540 -14.30 -9.00 -18.13
CA GLU A 540 -15.31 -9.50 -17.19
C GLU A 540 -14.67 -10.43 -16.15
N VAL A 541 -13.62 -11.14 -16.54
CA VAL A 541 -12.79 -11.95 -15.63
C VAL A 541 -11.57 -11.11 -15.22
N PRO A 542 -11.25 -11.01 -13.91
CA PRO A 542 -10.06 -10.28 -13.43
C PRO A 542 -8.77 -11.04 -13.76
N GLU A 543 -8.45 -11.08 -15.05
CA GLU A 543 -7.36 -11.87 -15.62
C GLU A 543 -6.02 -11.15 -15.54
N TYR A 544 -4.96 -11.91 -15.28
CA TYR A 544 -3.63 -11.33 -15.11
C TYR A 544 -3.02 -10.82 -16.40
N ASN A 545 -3.38 -11.38 -17.57
CA ASN A 545 -2.76 -10.98 -18.83
C ASN A 545 -3.66 -11.09 -20.07
N LEU A 546 -4.56 -10.12 -20.23
CA LEU A 546 -5.42 -9.98 -21.41
C LEU A 546 -4.68 -9.93 -22.77
N ARG A 547 -3.36 -9.70 -22.78
CA ARG A 547 -2.55 -9.67 -24.01
C ARG A 547 -2.38 -11.04 -24.66
N ASN A 548 -2.58 -12.12 -23.90
CA ASN A 548 -2.51 -13.48 -24.40
C ASN A 548 -3.80 -13.92 -25.13
N ASN A 549 -4.86 -13.13 -25.01
CA ASN A 549 -6.22 -13.52 -25.38
C ASN A 549 -6.59 -13.28 -26.85
N TRP A 550 -5.65 -12.92 -27.71
CA TRP A 550 -5.97 -12.43 -29.05
C TRP A 550 -5.52 -13.42 -30.12
N LYS A 551 -6.44 -13.83 -31.00
CA LYS A 551 -6.11 -14.59 -32.21
C LYS A 551 -6.78 -14.00 -33.46
N LYS A 552 -5.97 -13.72 -34.48
CA LYS A 552 -6.46 -13.38 -35.82
C LYS A 552 -6.78 -14.65 -36.62
N LEU A 553 -7.84 -14.59 -37.42
CA LEU A 553 -8.23 -15.65 -38.36
C LEU A 553 -7.82 -15.34 -39.81
N THR A 554 -7.24 -14.16 -40.05
CA THR A 554 -6.85 -13.65 -41.37
C THR A 554 -5.33 -13.54 -41.52
N GLY A 555 -4.78 -14.06 -42.62
CA GLY A 555 -3.40 -13.85 -43.08
C GLY A 555 -2.28 -14.59 -42.33
N PHE A 556 -1.12 -14.72 -43.00
CA PHE A 556 0.13 -15.25 -42.45
C PHE A 556 0.96 -14.09 -41.91
N PHE A 557 0.69 -13.65 -40.68
CA PHE A 557 1.54 -12.69 -39.98
C PHE A 557 1.73 -13.16 -38.53
N PRO A 558 2.96 -13.23 -38.01
CA PRO A 558 3.25 -13.83 -36.69
C PRO A 558 2.66 -13.04 -35.51
N ASN A 559 2.06 -11.88 -35.75
CA ASN A 559 1.61 -10.97 -34.73
C ASN A 559 0.07 -10.80 -34.72
N ASN A 560 -0.55 -11.26 -33.63
CA ASN A 560 -1.99 -11.17 -33.40
C ASN A 560 -2.48 -9.75 -33.08
N ARG A 561 -1.56 -8.80 -32.79
CA ARG A 561 -1.90 -7.44 -32.31
C ARG A 561 -1.11 -6.34 -33.02
N PRO A 562 -1.73 -5.22 -33.43
CA PRO A 562 -1.01 -4.10 -34.05
C PRO A 562 0.00 -3.43 -33.09
N VAL A 563 1.04 -2.79 -33.64
CA VAL A 563 2.00 -1.97 -32.87
C VAL A 563 1.47 -0.54 -32.73
N LYS A 564 1.65 0.07 -31.56
CA LYS A 564 1.23 1.46 -31.28
C LYS A 564 2.35 2.20 -30.56
N PHE A 565 2.75 3.35 -31.09
CA PHE A 565 3.66 4.26 -30.40
C PHE A 565 2.87 5.19 -29.48
N VAL A 566 3.30 5.34 -28.23
CA VAL A 566 2.61 6.16 -27.22
C VAL A 566 3.60 7.14 -26.61
N PHE A 567 3.25 8.43 -26.65
CA PHE A 567 4.06 9.47 -26.02
C PHE A 567 3.93 9.35 -24.49
N MET A 568 5.03 9.38 -23.75
CA MET A 568 5.01 9.28 -22.28
C MET A 568 4.47 7.95 -21.75
N LYS A 569 4.45 7.80 -20.42
CA LYS A 569 4.02 6.58 -19.73
C LYS A 569 2.48 6.48 -19.71
N ASP A 570 1.95 5.30 -20.02
CA ASP A 570 0.50 5.03 -20.12
C ASP A 570 0.12 3.70 -19.43
N LEU A 571 -1.19 3.41 -19.35
CA LEU A 571 -1.72 2.10 -19.00
C LEU A 571 -1.47 1.06 -20.10
N GLU A 572 -1.40 -0.20 -19.71
CA GLU A 572 -1.27 -1.32 -20.65
C GLU A 572 -2.55 -1.43 -21.49
N ASP A 573 -2.41 -1.44 -22.81
CA ASP A 573 -3.50 -1.64 -23.76
C ASP A 573 -3.45 -3.08 -24.31
N PRO A 574 -4.42 -3.95 -23.95
CA PRO A 574 -4.42 -5.34 -24.38
C PRO A 574 -4.45 -5.52 -25.90
N TYR A 575 -5.09 -4.59 -26.63
CA TYR A 575 -5.28 -4.67 -28.08
C TYR A 575 -3.99 -4.43 -28.85
N TYR A 576 -3.06 -3.64 -28.32
CA TYR A 576 -1.82 -3.24 -29.02
C TYR A 576 -0.54 -3.87 -28.43
N ASN A 577 0.53 -3.82 -29.22
CA ASN A 577 1.91 -3.90 -28.75
C ASN A 577 2.44 -2.46 -28.61
N GLN A 578 2.37 -1.92 -27.39
CA GLN A 578 2.77 -0.54 -27.11
C GLN A 578 4.30 -0.38 -27.06
N ILE A 579 4.81 0.61 -27.77
CA ILE A 579 6.18 1.16 -27.63
C ILE A 579 6.02 2.60 -27.13
N LEU A 580 6.47 2.85 -25.91
CA LEU A 580 6.38 4.16 -25.27
C LEU A 580 7.66 4.94 -25.58
N TYR A 581 7.52 6.23 -25.90
CA TYR A 581 8.65 7.12 -26.17
C TYR A 581 8.60 8.36 -25.28
N VAL A 582 9.74 8.70 -24.68
CA VAL A 582 9.89 9.82 -23.72
C VAL A 582 11.14 10.62 -24.08
N PRO A 583 11.01 11.92 -24.41
CA PRO A 583 12.17 12.80 -24.52
C PRO A 583 12.90 12.85 -23.18
N THR A 584 14.22 12.72 -23.21
CA THR A 584 15.07 12.80 -22.01
C THR A 584 16.10 13.90 -22.17
N ILE A 585 16.45 14.54 -21.07
CA ILE A 585 17.61 15.43 -20.98
C ILE A 585 18.41 15.01 -19.75
N SER A 586 19.69 14.71 -19.97
CA SER A 586 20.64 14.42 -18.89
C SER A 586 21.81 15.40 -18.92
N TYR A 587 22.60 15.40 -17.84
CA TYR A 587 23.83 16.16 -17.77
C TYR A 587 24.94 15.28 -17.19
N ASN A 588 26.07 15.27 -17.89
CA ASN A 588 27.36 14.78 -17.39
C ASN A 588 28.37 15.90 -17.67
N PHE A 589 29.30 16.14 -16.76
CA PHE A 589 30.27 17.22 -16.90
C PHE A 589 31.03 17.17 -18.24
N TYR A 590 31.39 15.97 -18.70
CA TYR A 590 32.11 15.74 -19.95
C TYR A 590 31.21 15.76 -21.19
N ASP A 591 30.01 15.17 -21.13
CA ASP A 591 29.07 15.14 -22.26
C ASP A 591 28.29 16.46 -22.43
N GLY A 592 28.23 17.30 -21.40
CA GLY A 592 27.36 18.47 -21.36
C GLY A 592 25.88 18.09 -21.22
N LEU A 593 25.02 18.86 -21.87
CA LEU A 593 23.59 18.54 -21.97
C LEU A 593 23.42 17.42 -23.00
N THR A 594 22.71 16.36 -22.62
CA THR A 594 22.50 15.16 -23.44
C THR A 594 21.02 14.96 -23.75
N PRO A 595 20.45 15.67 -24.75
CA PRO A 595 19.11 15.37 -25.23
C PRO A 595 19.05 13.99 -25.87
N GLY A 596 17.98 13.24 -25.59
CA GLY A 596 17.78 11.88 -26.09
C GLY A 596 16.32 11.48 -26.17
N ILE A 597 16.07 10.28 -26.70
CA ILE A 597 14.72 9.70 -26.79
C ILE A 597 14.76 8.30 -26.18
N ARG A 598 14.02 8.12 -25.09
CA ARG A 598 13.88 6.84 -24.42
C ARG A 598 12.71 6.05 -25.00
N LEU A 599 13.01 4.92 -25.62
CA LEU A 599 12.04 3.95 -26.15
C LEU A 599 11.93 2.75 -25.20
N HIS A 600 10.72 2.45 -24.72
CA HIS A 600 10.51 1.35 -23.77
C HIS A 600 9.11 0.75 -23.85
N ASN A 601 8.91 -0.47 -23.33
CA ASN A 601 7.57 -1.07 -23.19
C ASN A 601 7.02 -1.01 -21.75
N LYS A 602 7.72 -0.32 -20.84
CA LYS A 602 7.35 -0.18 -19.42
C LYS A 602 6.14 0.73 -19.22
N THR A 603 4.97 0.14 -19.00
CA THR A 603 3.72 0.84 -18.64
C THR A 603 3.65 1.08 -17.12
N ILE A 604 2.51 1.53 -16.61
CA ILE A 604 2.24 1.63 -15.17
C ILE A 604 2.34 0.26 -14.48
N LEU A 605 1.87 -0.79 -15.14
CA LEU A 605 1.94 -2.17 -14.66
C LEU A 605 3.28 -2.83 -15.02
N ASP A 606 3.86 -3.58 -14.07
CA ASP A 606 5.09 -4.33 -14.31
C ASP A 606 4.83 -5.50 -15.29
N LYS A 607 5.75 -5.72 -16.23
CA LYS A 607 5.63 -6.75 -17.28
C LYS A 607 6.67 -7.87 -17.09
N PRO A 608 6.36 -9.10 -17.54
CA PRO A 608 7.34 -10.20 -17.54
C PRO A 608 8.60 -9.89 -18.35
N PHE A 609 8.46 -9.18 -19.47
CA PHE A 609 9.59 -8.71 -20.27
C PHE A 609 9.55 -7.20 -20.41
N ILE A 610 10.67 -6.54 -20.09
CA ILE A 610 10.84 -5.10 -20.21
C ILE A 610 12.09 -4.82 -21.05
N PHE A 611 11.96 -3.92 -22.01
CA PHE A 611 13.11 -3.30 -22.67
C PHE A 611 13.04 -1.79 -22.50
N GLU A 612 14.21 -1.17 -22.49
CA GLU A 612 14.38 0.27 -22.47
C GLU A 612 15.68 0.62 -23.17
N ILE A 613 15.60 1.51 -24.16
CA ILE A 613 16.72 1.95 -24.99
C ILE A 613 16.67 3.48 -25.01
N ASN A 614 17.79 4.14 -24.71
CA ASN A 614 17.87 5.59 -24.60
C ASN A 614 19.10 6.14 -25.34
N PRO A 615 19.05 6.27 -26.67
CA PRO A 615 20.03 7.04 -27.42
C PRO A 615 19.96 8.53 -27.06
N SER A 616 21.12 9.17 -26.94
CA SER A 616 21.28 10.58 -26.65
C SER A 616 22.43 11.19 -27.47
N TYR A 617 22.36 12.49 -27.70
CA TYR A 617 23.42 13.26 -28.34
C TYR A 617 24.17 14.07 -27.29
N SER A 618 25.50 13.98 -27.23
CA SER A 618 26.33 14.71 -26.26
C SER A 618 26.73 16.08 -26.82
N SER A 619 26.24 17.17 -26.21
CA SER A 619 26.42 18.53 -26.74
C SER A 619 27.85 19.07 -26.69
N LYS A 620 28.72 18.50 -25.83
CA LYS A 620 30.12 18.93 -25.73
C LYS A 620 31.08 18.14 -26.62
N SER A 621 30.76 16.89 -26.93
CA SER A 621 31.65 15.97 -27.64
C SER A 621 31.16 15.60 -29.05
N ASP A 622 30.02 16.14 -29.47
CA ASP A 622 29.41 15.91 -30.79
C ASP A 622 29.30 14.42 -31.19
N ASN A 623 28.99 13.57 -30.20
CA ASN A 623 28.92 12.12 -30.36
C ASN A 623 27.59 11.53 -29.83
N LEU A 624 27.23 10.33 -30.32
CA LEU A 624 26.10 9.56 -29.81
C LEU A 624 26.50 8.83 -28.52
N SER A 625 25.73 9.06 -27.47
CA SER A 625 25.84 8.37 -26.18
C SER A 625 24.52 7.65 -25.87
N GLY A 626 24.50 6.86 -24.80
CA GLY A 626 23.24 6.31 -24.31
C GLY A 626 23.35 5.03 -23.53
N SER A 627 22.19 4.40 -23.33
CA SER A 627 22.09 3.14 -22.62
C SER A 627 20.95 2.26 -23.12
N ALA A 628 21.08 0.96 -22.89
CA ALA A 628 20.04 -0.01 -23.14
C ALA A 628 19.94 -0.98 -21.97
N ILE A 629 18.73 -1.45 -21.66
CA ILE A 629 18.48 -2.47 -20.66
C ILE A 629 17.35 -3.40 -21.09
N PHE A 630 17.59 -4.69 -20.94
CA PHE A 630 16.61 -5.75 -21.13
C PHE A 630 16.41 -6.48 -19.81
N VAL A 631 15.17 -6.81 -19.47
CA VAL A 631 14.79 -7.43 -18.21
C VAL A 631 13.75 -8.53 -18.43
N ILE A 632 13.98 -9.69 -17.85
CA ILE A 632 13.00 -10.75 -17.67
C ILE A 632 12.69 -10.87 -16.18
N ASN A 633 11.41 -10.74 -15.81
CA ASN A 633 10.90 -10.93 -14.46
C ASN A 633 10.15 -12.26 -14.36
N GLN A 634 10.68 -13.19 -13.59
CA GLN A 634 10.05 -14.47 -13.28
C GLN A 634 9.55 -14.45 -11.82
N ASN A 635 8.25 -14.60 -11.63
CA ASN A 635 7.63 -14.58 -10.30
C ASN A 635 7.32 -16.00 -9.83
N TYR A 636 7.67 -16.32 -8.59
CA TYR A 636 7.24 -17.52 -7.88
C TYR A 636 6.24 -17.10 -6.81
N ARG A 637 4.97 -17.48 -6.97
CA ARG A 637 3.89 -16.92 -6.12
C ARG A 637 3.78 -17.60 -4.77
N ASN A 638 4.10 -18.88 -4.71
CA ASN A 638 3.96 -19.76 -3.52
C ASN A 638 5.32 -20.09 -2.88
N SER A 639 6.32 -19.20 -3.01
CA SER A 639 7.66 -19.36 -2.45
C SER A 639 8.16 -18.07 -1.80
N THR A 640 9.08 -18.19 -0.83
CA THR A 640 9.77 -17.05 -0.21
C THR A 640 10.74 -16.39 -1.19
N LEU A 641 11.43 -17.17 -2.03
CA LEU A 641 12.06 -16.69 -3.26
C LEU A 641 10.94 -16.32 -4.23
N TYR A 642 10.46 -15.09 -4.14
CA TYR A 642 9.23 -14.70 -4.82
C TYR A 642 9.47 -14.16 -6.24
N ASN A 643 10.72 -13.82 -6.57
CA ASN A 643 11.09 -13.27 -7.87
C ASN A 643 12.55 -13.60 -8.22
N ALA A 644 12.76 -14.09 -9.44
CA ALA A 644 14.05 -14.10 -10.11
C ALA A 644 14.00 -13.09 -11.27
N LYS A 645 14.99 -12.20 -11.33
CA LYS A 645 15.10 -11.18 -12.36
C LYS A 645 16.42 -11.34 -13.10
N TYR A 646 16.33 -11.50 -14.40
CA TYR A 646 17.46 -11.57 -15.31
C TYR A 646 17.52 -10.26 -16.08
N SER A 647 18.69 -9.64 -16.16
CA SER A 647 18.85 -8.41 -16.92
C SER A 647 20.19 -8.29 -17.59
N MET A 648 20.21 -7.59 -18.71
CA MET A 648 21.43 -7.21 -19.42
C MET A 648 21.32 -5.72 -19.68
N SER A 649 22.28 -4.95 -19.18
CA SER A 649 22.37 -3.51 -19.43
C SER A 649 23.69 -3.15 -20.12
N GLY A 650 23.62 -2.19 -21.04
CA GLY A 650 24.77 -1.57 -21.70
C GLY A 650 24.72 -0.06 -21.56
N SER A 651 25.88 0.60 -21.41
CA SER A 651 26.00 2.05 -21.37
C SER A 651 27.26 2.52 -22.09
N TYR A 652 27.17 3.64 -22.81
CA TYR A 652 28.25 4.27 -23.54
C TYR A 652 28.24 5.78 -23.28
N PHE A 653 29.25 6.30 -22.56
CA PHE A 653 29.33 7.70 -22.12
C PHE A 653 30.78 8.18 -22.00
N HIS A 654 30.99 9.50 -21.89
CA HIS A 654 32.32 10.08 -21.66
C HIS A 654 32.66 10.10 -20.16
N TYR A 655 33.88 9.65 -19.82
CA TYR A 655 34.41 9.75 -18.45
C TYR A 655 35.53 10.81 -18.33
N ALA A 656 36.03 11.28 -19.47
CA ALA A 656 36.94 12.41 -19.60
C ALA A 656 36.52 13.24 -20.82
N GLN A 657 37.19 14.37 -21.04
CA GLN A 657 36.83 15.30 -22.12
C GLN A 657 37.08 14.71 -23.53
N ASP A 658 37.98 13.73 -23.64
CA ASP A 658 38.47 13.11 -24.87
C ASP A 658 38.28 11.57 -24.91
N ALA A 659 37.63 10.97 -23.92
CA ALA A 659 37.57 9.51 -23.79
C ALA A 659 36.22 8.98 -23.28
N THR A 660 35.78 7.88 -23.89
CA THR A 660 34.55 7.17 -23.55
C THR A 660 34.78 5.87 -22.80
N TYR A 661 33.70 5.36 -22.21
CA TYR A 661 33.65 3.98 -21.71
C TYR A 661 32.39 3.28 -22.23
N LEU A 662 32.56 2.01 -22.57
CA LEU A 662 31.50 1.02 -22.78
C LEU A 662 31.44 0.11 -21.56
N LYS A 663 30.27 0.02 -20.92
CA LYS A 663 30.00 -0.91 -19.83
C LYS A 663 28.90 -1.88 -20.22
N LEU A 664 29.17 -3.17 -20.08
CA LEU A 664 28.17 -4.24 -20.17
C LEU A 664 27.99 -4.89 -18.80
N ASN A 665 26.74 -5.15 -18.42
CA ASN A 665 26.40 -5.64 -17.09
C ASN A 665 25.24 -6.65 -17.13
N PRO A 666 25.49 -7.92 -17.54
CA PRO A 666 24.57 -9.02 -17.27
C PRO A 666 24.42 -9.24 -15.76
N THR A 667 23.20 -9.52 -15.32
CA THR A 667 22.82 -9.55 -13.91
C THR A 667 21.70 -10.56 -13.65
N VAL A 668 21.82 -11.33 -12.58
CA VAL A 668 20.77 -12.17 -12.00
C VAL A 668 20.47 -11.68 -10.58
N GLN A 669 19.20 -11.46 -10.28
CA GLN A 669 18.70 -11.05 -8.97
C GLN A 669 17.70 -12.06 -8.46
N LEU A 670 17.96 -12.65 -7.29
CA LEU A 670 17.05 -13.52 -6.56
C LEU A 670 16.50 -12.75 -5.37
N ARG A 671 15.20 -12.47 -5.36
CA ARG A 671 14.55 -11.67 -4.33
C ARG A 671 13.73 -12.55 -3.42
N ILE A 672 14.00 -12.41 -2.13
CA ILE A 672 13.40 -13.22 -1.07
C ILE A 672 12.62 -12.29 -0.14
N ARG A 673 11.44 -12.74 0.29
CA ARG A 673 10.59 -12.05 1.25
C ARG A 673 10.03 -13.03 2.29
N GLN A 674 9.52 -12.49 3.39
CA GLN A 674 8.83 -13.27 4.40
C GLN A 674 7.43 -13.72 3.92
N PRO A 675 6.90 -14.85 4.42
CA PRO A 675 5.52 -15.27 4.15
C PRO A 675 4.48 -14.23 4.58
N ASN A 676 4.72 -13.55 5.71
CA ASN A 676 3.92 -12.40 6.12
C ASN A 676 4.30 -11.17 5.28
N PHE A 677 3.41 -10.73 4.40
CA PHE A 677 3.67 -9.61 3.48
C PHE A 677 3.80 -8.26 4.20
N ARG A 678 3.34 -8.15 5.45
CA ARG A 678 3.55 -6.96 6.27
C ARG A 678 4.94 -6.87 6.88
N ASP A 679 5.71 -7.97 6.91
CA ASP A 679 7.10 -7.88 7.34
C ASP A 679 7.91 -7.16 6.25
N ASN A 680 8.38 -5.96 6.59
CA ASN A 680 9.18 -5.11 5.71
C ASN A 680 10.61 -5.62 5.48
N ARG A 681 10.92 -6.87 5.86
CA ARG A 681 12.19 -7.52 5.57
C ARG A 681 12.27 -7.96 4.10
N LYS A 682 13.28 -7.44 3.40
CA LYS A 682 13.60 -7.74 2.01
C LYS A 682 15.00 -8.32 1.94
N GLN A 683 15.13 -9.40 1.19
CA GLN A 683 16.40 -10.07 0.95
C GLN A 683 16.68 -10.13 -0.55
N LEU A 684 17.94 -9.96 -0.93
CA LEU A 684 18.39 -9.99 -2.32
C LEU A 684 19.72 -10.74 -2.41
N ILE A 685 19.80 -11.71 -3.30
CA ILE A 685 21.06 -12.26 -3.80
C ILE A 685 21.23 -11.72 -5.22
N LEU A 686 22.35 -11.07 -5.48
CA LEU A 686 22.69 -10.45 -6.74
C LEU A 686 23.97 -11.09 -7.27
N PHE A 687 23.94 -11.54 -8.51
CA PHE A 687 25.13 -11.92 -9.27
C PHE A 687 25.21 -11.03 -10.50
N ARG A 688 26.35 -10.41 -10.76
CA ARG A 688 26.56 -9.64 -11.98
C ARG A 688 28.01 -9.72 -12.45
N GLN A 689 28.20 -9.58 -13.77
CA GLN A 689 29.51 -9.40 -14.38
C GLN A 689 29.57 -7.98 -14.91
N VAL A 690 30.42 -7.13 -14.36
CA VAL A 690 30.64 -5.77 -14.86
C VAL A 690 31.83 -5.82 -15.81
N ILE A 691 31.59 -5.63 -17.11
CA ILE A 691 32.62 -5.61 -18.14
C ILE A 691 32.78 -4.15 -18.57
N VAL A 692 33.99 -3.62 -18.47
CA VAL A 692 34.30 -2.23 -18.80
C VAL A 692 35.39 -2.21 -19.87
N ASN A 693 35.14 -1.45 -20.92
CA ASN A 693 36.12 -1.06 -21.93
C ASN A 693 36.18 0.47 -21.95
N LYS A 694 37.35 1.04 -21.69
CA LYS A 694 37.60 2.48 -21.68
C LYS A 694 38.61 2.84 -22.75
N GLU A 695 38.39 3.98 -23.38
CA GLU A 695 39.41 4.65 -24.18
C GLU A 695 40.46 5.29 -23.26
N LYS A 696 41.66 5.54 -23.78
CA LYS A 696 42.68 6.33 -23.05
C LYS A 696 42.35 7.82 -23.13
N SER A 697 42.66 8.54 -22.07
CA SER A 697 42.52 10.01 -22.00
C SER A 697 43.88 10.66 -21.77
N ALA A 698 44.13 11.79 -22.43
CA ALA A 698 45.30 12.63 -22.16
C ALA A 698 45.16 13.43 -20.85
N PHE A 699 43.94 13.62 -20.35
CA PHE A 699 43.64 14.42 -19.16
C PHE A 699 43.58 13.60 -17.87
N VAL A 700 43.36 12.29 -17.97
CA VAL A 700 43.31 11.38 -16.81
C VAL A 700 44.60 10.57 -16.76
N THR A 701 45.52 10.97 -15.89
CA THR A 701 46.87 10.39 -15.76
C THR A 701 46.95 9.22 -14.77
N GLU A 702 45.83 8.82 -14.14
CA GLU A 702 45.80 7.63 -13.29
C GLU A 702 46.09 6.36 -14.10
N ASN A 703 47.06 5.56 -13.62
CA ASN A 703 47.35 4.21 -14.11
C ASN A 703 46.17 3.26 -13.82
N SER A 704 45.10 3.41 -14.60
CA SER A 704 43.90 2.58 -14.55
C SER A 704 43.86 1.66 -15.78
N PRO A 705 43.44 0.40 -15.65
CA PRO A 705 43.34 -0.49 -16.80
C PRO A 705 42.26 0.01 -17.78
N GLU A 706 42.55 -0.13 -19.07
CA GLU A 706 41.61 0.20 -20.16
C GLU A 706 40.43 -0.79 -20.19
N ASN A 707 40.74 -2.08 -20.11
CA ASN A 707 39.79 -3.17 -20.20
C ASN A 707 39.86 -4.04 -18.95
N TYR A 708 38.74 -4.23 -18.28
CA TYR A 708 38.67 -5.11 -17.13
C TYR A 708 37.26 -5.65 -16.95
N SER A 709 37.15 -6.71 -16.15
CA SER A 709 35.86 -7.23 -15.75
C SER A 709 35.86 -7.64 -14.29
N VAL A 710 34.75 -7.38 -13.61
CA VAL A 710 34.56 -7.68 -12.19
C VAL A 710 33.29 -8.50 -12.03
N PHE A 711 33.46 -9.72 -11.54
CA PHE A 711 32.34 -10.51 -11.03
C PHE A 711 31.97 -10.01 -9.64
N ASP A 712 30.68 -9.75 -9.38
CA ASP A 712 30.17 -9.21 -8.12
C ASP A 712 29.01 -10.11 -7.64
N ALA A 713 29.22 -10.75 -6.49
CA ALA A 713 28.23 -11.58 -5.81
C ALA A 713 27.87 -10.96 -4.46
N ARG A 714 26.61 -10.53 -4.33
CA ARG A 714 26.15 -9.74 -3.19
C ARG A 714 24.91 -10.35 -2.55
N TYR A 715 24.92 -10.41 -1.22
CA TYR A 715 23.75 -10.68 -0.41
C TYR A 715 23.36 -9.42 0.37
N ILE A 716 22.07 -9.10 0.40
CA ILE A 716 21.49 -7.99 1.16
C ILE A 716 20.31 -8.52 1.96
N ASN A 717 20.21 -8.15 3.23
CA ASN A 717 19.09 -8.41 4.11
C ASN A 717 18.75 -7.14 4.87
N THR A 718 17.63 -6.52 4.50
CA THR A 718 17.19 -5.24 5.05
C THR A 718 15.81 -5.39 5.67
N ARG A 719 15.61 -4.92 6.90
CA ARG A 719 14.29 -4.73 7.51
C ARG A 719 14.16 -3.27 7.93
N THR A 720 13.11 -2.59 7.47
CA THR A 720 12.91 -1.16 7.73
C THR A 720 11.48 -0.88 8.15
N GLU A 721 11.32 -0.21 9.28
CA GLU A 721 10.07 0.34 9.85
C GLU A 721 10.37 1.77 10.36
N VAL A 722 9.37 2.53 10.83
CA VAL A 722 9.63 3.89 11.39
C VAL A 722 10.63 3.83 12.56
N THR A 723 10.44 2.86 13.44
CA THR A 723 11.15 2.82 14.73
C THR A 723 12.46 2.08 14.68
N ASN A 724 12.67 1.24 13.66
CA ASN A 724 13.82 0.35 13.56
C ASN A 724 14.20 0.12 12.10
N HIS A 725 15.49 0.19 11.82
CA HIS A 725 16.06 -0.20 10.55
C HIS A 725 17.31 -1.03 10.82
N PHE A 726 17.38 -2.17 10.15
CA PHE A 726 18.53 -3.05 10.15
C PHE A 726 18.84 -3.42 8.71
N ASN A 727 20.08 -3.22 8.30
CA ASN A 727 20.58 -3.60 6.98
C ASN A 727 21.87 -4.38 7.17
N PHE A 728 21.94 -5.56 6.56
CA PHE A 728 23.18 -6.30 6.44
C PHE A 728 23.45 -6.52 4.96
N SER A 729 24.66 -6.21 4.51
CA SER A 729 25.10 -6.60 3.19
C SER A 729 26.47 -7.24 3.23
N SER A 730 26.68 -8.23 2.37
CA SER A 730 27.98 -8.82 2.13
C SER A 730 28.20 -8.94 0.63
N ASN A 731 29.42 -8.65 0.19
CA ASN A 731 29.76 -8.60 -1.21
C ASN A 731 31.12 -9.27 -1.44
N ILE A 732 31.21 -10.09 -2.48
CA ILE A 732 32.45 -10.68 -2.96
C ILE A 732 32.66 -10.20 -4.38
N GLN A 733 33.84 -9.65 -4.64
CA GLN A 733 34.24 -9.21 -5.97
C GLN A 733 35.48 -9.95 -6.43
N VAL A 734 35.47 -10.41 -7.67
CA VAL A 734 36.57 -11.18 -8.28
C VAL A 734 36.89 -10.60 -9.65
N SER A 735 38.17 -10.30 -9.85
CA SER A 735 38.76 -9.82 -11.11
C SER A 735 40.11 -10.51 -11.33
N GLY A 736 40.71 -10.37 -12.51
CA GLY A 736 42.05 -10.92 -12.78
C GLY A 736 43.13 -10.38 -11.82
N ASP A 737 43.04 -9.09 -11.48
CA ASP A 737 44.06 -8.37 -10.71
C ASP A 737 43.75 -8.26 -9.21
N PHE A 738 42.49 -8.42 -8.81
CA PHE A 738 42.11 -8.33 -7.41
C PHE A 738 40.90 -9.20 -7.05
N GLY A 739 40.82 -9.57 -5.78
CA GLY A 739 39.63 -10.16 -5.17
C GLY A 739 39.33 -9.46 -3.85
N LYS A 740 38.07 -9.10 -3.61
CA LYS A 740 37.62 -8.40 -2.40
C LYS A 740 36.50 -9.14 -1.71
N VAL A 741 36.47 -9.04 -0.39
CA VAL A 741 35.32 -9.35 0.45
C VAL A 741 34.94 -8.10 1.23
N ILE A 742 33.63 -7.83 1.29
CA ILE A 742 33.06 -6.64 1.93
C ILE A 742 31.89 -7.09 2.80
N GLY A 743 31.79 -6.49 3.99
CA GLY A 743 30.66 -6.60 4.90
C GLY A 743 30.23 -5.21 5.36
N GLU A 744 28.92 -4.98 5.40
CA GLU A 744 28.33 -3.74 5.89
C GLU A 744 27.13 -4.08 6.80
N LEU A 745 27.07 -3.41 7.94
CA LEU A 745 25.98 -3.49 8.91
C LEU A 745 25.49 -2.09 9.21
N GLU A 746 24.21 -1.83 9.00
CA GLU A 746 23.57 -0.57 9.39
C GLU A 746 22.45 -0.86 10.39
N TYR A 747 22.42 -0.07 11.45
CA TYR A 747 21.40 -0.12 12.48
C TYR A 747 20.92 1.28 12.81
N ARG A 748 19.60 1.46 12.81
CA ARG A 748 18.98 2.71 13.21
C ARG A 748 17.80 2.43 14.12
N LYS A 749 17.76 3.12 15.25
CA LYS A 749 16.68 3.02 16.23
C LYS A 749 16.16 4.41 16.55
N LEU A 750 14.84 4.60 16.42
CA LEU A 750 14.13 5.76 16.94
C LEU A 750 13.50 5.39 18.29
N PHE A 751 13.94 6.06 19.35
CA PHE A 751 13.48 5.86 20.71
C PHE A 751 12.18 6.63 20.99
N GLU A 752 11.50 6.30 22.08
CA GLU A 752 10.20 6.89 22.47
C GLU A 752 10.29 8.38 22.82
N ASN A 753 11.48 8.85 23.21
CA ASN A 753 11.83 10.26 23.43
C ASN A 753 12.16 11.01 22.12
N ASN A 754 11.87 10.41 20.96
CA ASN A 754 12.09 10.95 19.62
C ASN A 754 13.56 11.18 19.24
N ARG A 755 14.50 10.57 19.98
CA ARG A 755 15.91 10.53 19.63
C ARG A 755 16.21 9.35 18.72
N GLN A 756 17.10 9.55 17.76
CA GLN A 756 17.53 8.54 16.81
C GLN A 756 19.03 8.33 16.93
N ILE A 757 19.42 7.07 16.98
CA ILE A 757 20.81 6.64 16.77
C ILE A 757 20.91 5.99 15.41
N ASN A 758 21.97 6.31 14.68
CA ASN A 758 22.37 5.64 13.44
C ASN A 758 23.77 5.08 13.64
N LEU A 759 23.96 3.81 13.33
CA LEU A 759 25.24 3.14 13.35
C LEU A 759 25.45 2.47 11.99
N ARG A 760 26.64 2.61 11.42
CA ARG A 760 27.09 1.87 10.25
C ARG A 760 28.46 1.32 10.52
N PHE A 761 28.63 0.02 10.37
CA PHE A 761 29.92 -0.65 10.40
C PHE A 761 30.24 -1.14 8.99
N TYR A 762 31.44 -0.86 8.51
CA TYR A 762 31.95 -1.32 7.23
C TYR A 762 33.27 -2.04 7.42
N ALA A 763 33.45 -3.17 6.74
CA ALA A 763 34.70 -3.90 6.68
C ALA A 763 34.95 -4.38 5.26
N GLY A 764 36.11 -4.06 4.71
CA GLY A 764 36.55 -4.49 3.39
C GLY A 764 37.96 -5.06 3.45
N SER A 765 38.20 -6.18 2.78
CA SER A 765 39.52 -6.80 2.68
C SER A 765 39.79 -7.34 1.29
N PHE A 766 41.02 -7.17 0.82
CA PHE A 766 41.51 -7.84 -0.38
C PHE A 766 41.93 -9.27 -0.04
N LEU A 767 41.36 -10.24 -0.75
CA LEU A 767 41.83 -11.63 -0.77
C LEU A 767 43.16 -11.72 -1.54
N TYR A 768 43.27 -10.94 -2.61
CA TYR A 768 44.49 -10.68 -3.35
C TYR A 768 44.41 -9.32 -4.02
N ASN A 769 45.55 -8.66 -4.18
CA ASN A 769 45.66 -7.40 -4.90
C ASN A 769 47.00 -7.35 -5.64
N LYS A 770 46.96 -7.37 -6.97
CA LYS A 770 48.12 -7.30 -7.87
C LYS A 770 48.23 -5.93 -8.56
N THR A 771 47.37 -4.98 -8.20
CA THR A 771 47.31 -3.68 -8.86
C THR A 771 48.48 -2.80 -8.42
N GLN A 772 48.98 -1.98 -9.33
CA GLN A 772 50.03 -0.99 -9.04
C GLN A 772 49.47 0.40 -8.71
N SER A 773 48.14 0.57 -8.80
CA SER A 773 47.43 1.82 -8.53
C SER A 773 46.32 1.62 -7.50
N ASP A 774 45.84 2.73 -6.95
CA ASP A 774 44.72 2.79 -6.01
C ASP A 774 43.34 2.78 -6.70
N PHE A 775 43.29 2.63 -8.04
CA PHE A 775 42.04 2.65 -8.80
C PHE A 775 41.01 1.62 -8.28
N PHE A 776 41.49 0.45 -7.83
CA PHE A 776 40.67 -0.58 -7.22
C PHE A 776 40.77 -0.61 -5.69
N SER A 777 41.51 0.28 -5.03
CA SER A 777 41.61 0.32 -3.57
C SER A 777 40.25 0.68 -2.93
N PHE A 778 40.08 0.36 -1.65
CA PHE A 778 38.96 0.90 -0.88
C PHE A 778 39.25 2.37 -0.57
N ALA A 779 38.23 3.21 -0.59
CA ALA A 779 38.29 4.62 -0.25
C ALA A 779 37.72 4.90 1.14
N LEU A 780 38.30 5.90 1.80
CA LEU A 780 37.87 6.38 3.10
C LEU A 780 36.70 7.36 2.97
N ASP A 781 36.79 8.34 2.07
CA ASP A 781 35.85 9.46 1.94
C ASP A 781 35.23 9.61 0.54
N ARG A 782 35.98 9.29 -0.53
CA ARG A 782 35.49 9.36 -1.92
C ARG A 782 35.85 8.09 -2.72
N PRO A 783 34.89 7.19 -2.97
CA PRO A 783 35.07 6.02 -3.82
C PRO A 783 35.62 6.34 -5.22
N THR A 784 36.44 5.45 -5.76
CA THR A 784 37.05 5.59 -7.10
C THR A 784 36.08 5.30 -8.26
N ASP A 785 34.87 4.80 -7.98
CA ASP A 785 33.84 4.43 -8.97
C ASP A 785 34.31 3.47 -10.07
N TYR A 786 35.24 2.55 -9.77
CA TYR A 786 35.75 1.57 -10.76
C TYR A 786 34.67 0.67 -11.39
N LEU A 787 33.47 0.59 -10.81
CA LEU A 787 32.34 -0.12 -11.43
C LEU A 787 31.42 0.80 -12.25
N PHE A 788 31.62 2.12 -12.26
CA PHE A 788 30.72 3.11 -12.84
C PHE A 788 29.28 2.95 -12.35
N ASP A 789 29.11 2.82 -11.03
CA ASP A 789 27.81 2.64 -10.36
C ASP A 789 27.35 3.90 -9.62
N TYR A 790 28.27 4.83 -9.33
CA TYR A 790 27.95 6.05 -8.60
C TYR A 790 27.51 7.19 -9.54
N ASN A 791 26.57 8.00 -9.06
CA ASN A 791 26.03 9.17 -9.76
C ASN A 791 26.83 10.43 -9.42
N TYR A 792 28.14 10.42 -9.69
CA TYR A 792 28.97 11.61 -9.58
C TYR A 792 28.61 12.62 -10.67
N PHE A 793 28.46 13.90 -10.31
CA PHE A 793 28.30 14.98 -11.29
C PHE A 793 29.58 15.25 -12.09
N GLY A 794 30.74 15.16 -11.42
CA GLY A 794 32.07 15.16 -12.01
C GLY A 794 32.89 14.02 -11.40
N ARG A 795 33.08 12.93 -12.15
CA ARG A 795 33.77 11.72 -11.68
C ARG A 795 35.25 11.99 -11.40
N SER A 796 35.92 12.66 -12.33
CA SER A 796 37.37 12.92 -12.28
C SER A 796 37.72 14.27 -11.64
N GLU A 797 36.74 15.00 -11.09
CA GLU A 797 36.97 16.30 -10.45
C GLU A 797 37.53 16.15 -9.03
N SER A 798 38.72 16.73 -8.81
CA SER A 798 39.41 16.74 -7.52
C SER A 798 39.23 18.05 -6.72
N MET A 799 38.78 19.13 -7.36
CA MET A 799 38.58 20.47 -6.79
C MET A 799 37.20 21.05 -7.11
N GLY A 800 36.85 22.18 -6.49
CA GLY A 800 35.58 22.88 -6.71
C GLY A 800 34.35 22.18 -6.10
N LEU A 801 33.16 22.71 -6.43
CA LEU A 801 31.88 22.29 -5.82
C LEU A 801 31.57 20.80 -6.02
N PHE A 802 31.84 20.24 -7.21
CA PHE A 802 31.55 18.83 -7.48
C PHE A 802 32.44 17.85 -6.70
N SER A 803 33.61 18.30 -6.23
CA SER A 803 34.47 17.51 -5.34
C SER A 803 33.93 17.39 -3.90
N GLN A 804 32.96 18.24 -3.53
CA GLN A 804 32.31 18.25 -2.21
C GLN A 804 31.09 17.31 -2.13
N GLN A 805 30.64 16.76 -3.26
CA GLN A 805 29.58 15.77 -3.28
C GLN A 805 29.97 14.56 -2.41
N TYR A 806 29.12 14.21 -1.47
CA TYR A 806 29.29 13.04 -0.61
C TYR A 806 28.41 11.89 -1.07
N ILE A 807 29.01 10.71 -1.11
CA ILE A 807 28.35 9.45 -1.39
C ILE A 807 28.72 8.54 -0.22
N GLN A 808 27.72 8.14 0.56
CA GLN A 808 27.94 7.21 1.67
C GLN A 808 28.23 5.82 1.12
N ALA A 809 29.52 5.49 1.04
CA ALA A 809 30.03 4.21 0.58
C ALA A 809 31.41 3.95 1.20
N GLU A 810 31.80 2.67 1.23
CA GLU A 810 33.10 2.22 1.76
C GLU A 810 33.39 2.79 3.16
N GLY A 811 34.51 3.49 3.37
CA GLY A 811 34.88 4.05 4.67
C GLY A 811 33.85 5.05 5.23
N GLY A 812 33.15 5.78 4.37
CA GLY A 812 32.06 6.68 4.73
C GLY A 812 32.47 7.91 5.55
N PHE A 813 33.73 8.35 5.49
CA PHE A 813 34.22 9.55 6.18
C PHE A 813 33.79 10.83 5.46
N LYS A 814 33.63 11.92 6.21
CA LYS A 814 33.19 13.21 5.67
C LYS A 814 34.39 14.12 5.45
N SER A 815 35.40 14.04 6.32
CA SER A 815 36.68 14.73 6.16
C SER A 815 37.57 14.09 5.09
N LYS A 816 38.27 14.92 4.30
CA LYS A 816 39.36 14.50 3.41
C LYS A 816 40.65 14.36 4.25
N ILE A 817 41.12 13.14 4.49
CA ILE A 817 42.30 12.85 5.32
C ILE A 817 43.47 12.40 4.43
N ALA A 818 44.71 12.66 4.86
CA ALA A 818 45.93 12.37 4.09
C ALA A 818 46.12 10.91 3.62
N THR A 819 45.37 9.95 4.16
CA THR A 819 45.40 8.54 3.71
C THR A 819 44.01 8.15 3.22
N PRO A 820 43.64 8.52 1.98
CA PRO A 820 42.28 8.35 1.46
C PRO A 820 41.98 6.93 1.00
N PHE A 821 42.99 6.08 0.78
CA PHE A 821 42.82 4.74 0.22
C PHE A 821 43.45 3.63 1.07
N ALA A 822 42.87 2.43 0.96
CA ALA A 822 43.31 1.18 1.57
C ALA A 822 43.44 0.08 0.51
N ASN A 823 44.65 -0.42 0.28
CA ASN A 823 44.95 -1.44 -0.72
C ASN A 823 45.12 -2.87 -0.14
N LYS A 824 44.96 -3.04 1.18
CA LYS A 824 44.86 -4.36 1.86
C LYS A 824 43.53 -4.56 2.57
N TRP A 825 43.20 -3.73 3.55
CA TRP A 825 41.91 -3.79 4.24
C TRP A 825 41.56 -2.45 4.89
N ILE A 826 40.27 -2.24 5.10
CA ILE A 826 39.71 -1.10 5.81
C ILE A 826 38.59 -1.58 6.73
N THR A 827 38.50 -0.98 7.91
CA THR A 827 37.30 -1.07 8.76
C THR A 827 36.90 0.33 9.17
N SER A 828 35.59 0.59 9.25
CA SER A 828 35.07 1.85 9.77
C SER A 828 33.78 1.65 10.55
N LEU A 829 33.58 2.54 11.53
CA LEU A 829 32.37 2.69 12.29
C LEU A 829 31.93 4.16 12.17
N ASN A 830 30.78 4.38 11.54
CA ASN A 830 30.13 5.67 11.45
C ASN A 830 28.96 5.69 12.44
N ALA A 831 28.91 6.70 13.30
CA ALA A 831 27.82 6.88 14.25
C ALA A 831 27.21 8.28 14.11
N SER A 832 25.89 8.39 14.24
CA SER A 832 25.24 9.68 14.43
C SER A 832 24.11 9.61 15.46
N TYR A 833 23.88 10.73 16.15
CA TYR A 833 22.84 10.86 17.16
C TYR A 833 22.10 12.20 17.00
N SER A 834 20.76 12.14 17.03
CA SER A 834 19.94 13.34 16.86
C SER A 834 19.88 14.21 18.13
N VAL A 835 20.44 15.42 18.06
CA VAL A 835 20.38 16.44 19.13
C VAL A 835 19.15 17.34 18.97
N TRP A 836 18.67 17.50 17.74
CA TRP A 836 17.37 18.10 17.40
C TRP A 836 16.75 17.31 16.23
N SER A 837 15.49 17.55 15.91
CA SER A 837 14.77 16.85 14.83
C SER A 837 15.48 16.81 13.48
N TRP A 838 16.31 17.80 13.14
CA TRP A 838 17.10 17.88 11.89
C TRP A 838 18.60 18.15 12.12
N ILE A 839 19.05 18.19 13.39
CA ILE A 839 20.46 18.40 13.75
C ILE A 839 20.98 17.13 14.41
N GLU A 840 21.98 16.51 13.79
CA GLU A 840 22.66 15.34 14.30
C GLU A 840 24.14 15.66 14.56
N VAL A 841 24.69 15.09 15.62
CA VAL A 841 26.15 14.99 15.77
C VAL A 841 26.59 13.66 15.16
N TYR A 842 27.72 13.66 14.47
CA TYR A 842 28.32 12.44 13.94
C TYR A 842 29.76 12.27 14.38
N GLY A 843 30.20 11.03 14.43
CA GLY A 843 31.59 10.65 14.64
C GLY A 843 31.90 9.38 13.86
N ASP A 844 33.01 9.41 13.14
CA ASP A 844 33.51 8.30 12.35
C ASP A 844 34.86 7.84 12.91
N LEU A 845 35.04 6.52 13.02
CA LEU A 845 36.29 5.86 13.42
C LEU A 845 36.68 4.85 12.35
N GLY A 846 37.96 4.66 12.09
CA GLY A 846 38.40 3.68 11.11
C GLY A 846 39.86 3.27 11.24
N PHE A 847 40.16 2.11 10.67
CA PHE A 847 41.52 1.60 10.52
C PHE A 847 41.78 1.29 9.05
N ILE A 848 42.94 1.73 8.57
CA ILE A 848 43.37 1.59 7.19
C ILE A 848 44.68 0.82 7.15
N LYS A 849 44.75 -0.22 6.33
CA LYS A 849 45.99 -0.95 6.04
C LYS A 849 46.36 -0.86 4.58
N ASN A 850 47.59 -0.43 4.34
CA ASN A 850 48.25 -0.43 3.02
C ASN A 850 49.46 -1.37 3.03
N SER A 851 49.80 -1.92 1.86
CA SER A 851 51.00 -2.75 1.67
C SER A 851 52.27 -1.96 1.99
N GLY A 852 53.21 -2.59 2.70
CA GLY A 852 54.47 -1.95 3.12
C GLY A 852 54.33 -0.83 4.17
N LYS A 853 53.12 -0.52 4.65
CA LYS A 853 52.87 0.52 5.68
C LYS A 853 52.25 -0.09 6.93
N ASN A 854 52.49 0.54 8.09
CA ASN A 854 51.79 0.18 9.32
C ASN A 854 50.30 0.54 9.22
N GLU A 855 49.49 -0.12 10.06
CA GLU A 855 48.08 0.23 10.16
C GLU A 855 47.91 1.66 10.68
N LYS A 856 46.92 2.37 10.15
CA LYS A 856 46.65 3.76 10.50
C LYS A 856 45.25 3.89 11.05
N PHE A 857 45.16 4.37 12.28
CA PHE A 857 43.90 4.77 12.89
C PHE A 857 43.49 6.16 12.38
N VAL A 858 42.23 6.31 12.00
CA VAL A 858 41.64 7.55 11.50
C VAL A 858 40.31 7.83 12.20
N TYR A 859 39.97 9.12 12.36
CA TYR A 859 38.70 9.57 12.92
C TYR A 859 38.28 10.92 12.36
N ASP A 860 36.97 11.16 12.32
CA ASP A 860 36.38 12.49 12.14
C ASP A 860 35.12 12.66 13.00
N SER A 861 34.70 13.91 13.17
CA SER A 861 33.44 14.24 13.84
C SER A 861 32.94 15.60 13.41
N GLY A 862 31.64 15.81 13.52
CA GLY A 862 31.03 17.07 13.15
C GLY A 862 29.53 17.13 13.32
N ILE A 863 28.92 18.10 12.65
CA ILE A 863 27.47 18.32 12.65
C ILE A 863 26.91 17.93 11.29
N ARG A 864 25.81 17.18 11.29
CA ARG A 864 25.00 16.86 10.12
C ARG A 864 23.67 17.58 10.23
N LEU A 865 23.32 18.33 9.18
CA LEU A 865 21.99 18.88 9.01
C LEU A 865 21.20 17.96 8.07
N ASN A 866 20.25 17.24 8.65
CA ASN A 866 19.39 16.29 7.97
C ASN A 866 18.04 16.97 7.67
N LEU A 867 18.03 17.79 6.62
CA LEU A 867 16.84 18.54 6.21
C LEU A 867 15.82 17.62 5.53
N VAL A 868 16.29 16.76 4.62
CA VAL A 868 15.51 15.66 4.04
C VAL A 868 16.43 14.45 3.87
N THR A 869 16.23 13.42 4.69
CA THR A 869 17.09 12.23 4.75
C THR A 869 17.26 11.56 3.39
N ASP A 870 18.50 11.36 2.95
CA ASP A 870 18.92 10.82 1.65
C ASP A 870 18.70 11.76 0.43
N TYR A 871 18.18 12.97 0.63
CA TYR A 871 17.93 13.94 -0.46
C TYR A 871 18.71 15.22 -0.33
N PHE A 872 18.68 15.83 0.85
CA PHE A 872 19.34 17.10 1.12
C PHE A 872 19.93 17.07 2.51
N GLU A 873 21.24 16.84 2.54
CA GLU A 873 22.01 16.74 3.76
C GLU A 873 23.29 17.55 3.62
N LEU A 874 23.64 18.23 4.70
CA LEU A 874 24.89 18.98 4.81
C LEU A 874 25.70 18.42 5.97
N TYR A 875 26.99 18.21 5.73
CA TYR A 875 27.93 17.76 6.74
C TYR A 875 28.99 18.85 6.94
N PHE A 876 29.18 19.22 8.20
CA PHE A 876 30.12 20.22 8.66
C PHE A 876 31.18 19.51 9.52
N PRO A 877 32.32 19.12 8.95
CA PRO A 877 33.41 18.51 9.71
C PRO A 877 33.97 19.49 10.74
N ILE A 878 34.09 19.08 12.00
CA ILE A 878 34.59 19.94 13.08
C ILE A 878 36.00 19.53 13.51
N TYR A 879 36.22 18.23 13.70
CA TYR A 879 37.49 17.70 14.17
C TYR A 879 37.83 16.39 13.48
N SER A 880 39.07 16.22 13.05
CA SER A 880 39.56 14.99 12.40
C SER A 880 41.03 14.74 12.73
N ASN A 881 41.66 13.75 12.08
CA ASN A 881 43.14 13.61 12.11
C ASN A 881 43.90 14.85 11.61
N ASN A 882 43.23 15.77 10.92
CA ASN A 882 43.81 17.05 10.52
C ASN A 882 43.74 18.11 11.64
N GLY A 883 43.18 17.79 12.82
CA GLY A 883 42.96 18.71 13.92
C GLY A 883 41.61 19.43 13.86
N TRP A 884 41.55 20.66 14.36
CA TRP A 884 40.35 21.50 14.34
C TRP A 884 40.11 22.04 12.92
N GLU A 885 39.13 21.47 12.22
CA GLU A 885 38.87 21.72 10.79
C GLU A 885 38.35 23.14 10.53
N VAL A 886 37.57 23.69 11.47
CA VAL A 886 36.89 24.99 11.35
C VAL A 886 37.86 26.17 11.31
N SER A 887 39.03 26.08 11.95
CA SER A 887 40.05 27.14 11.89
C SER A 887 40.96 27.06 10.68
N GLN A 888 40.81 26.04 9.84
CA GLN A 888 41.68 25.86 8.68
C GLN A 888 41.21 26.75 7.52
N LYS A 889 42.15 27.14 6.66
CA LYS A 889 41.82 27.92 5.45
C LYS A 889 40.83 27.15 4.56
N ASN A 890 39.96 27.89 3.88
CA ASN A 890 38.97 27.37 2.95
C ASN A 890 38.04 26.31 3.56
N TYR A 891 37.61 26.49 4.83
CA TYR A 891 36.69 25.56 5.49
C TYR A 891 35.40 25.29 4.70
N ASN A 892 34.91 26.30 3.97
CA ASN A 892 33.77 26.17 3.06
C ASN A 892 33.97 25.07 2.00
N GLU A 893 35.20 24.76 1.60
CA GLU A 893 35.50 23.70 0.62
C GLU A 893 35.47 22.28 1.23
N LYS A 894 35.39 22.19 2.56
CA LYS A 894 35.34 20.93 3.31
C LYS A 894 33.92 20.50 3.67
N ILE A 895 32.96 21.42 3.55
CA ILE A 895 31.54 21.10 3.71
C ILE A 895 31.17 20.08 2.65
N ARG A 896 30.47 19.03 3.07
CA ARG A 896 30.01 17.98 2.16
C ARG A 896 28.51 18.03 2.01
N PHE A 897 28.01 17.67 0.82
CA PHE A 897 26.57 17.65 0.57
C PHE A 897 26.10 16.36 -0.10
N ILE A 898 24.88 15.96 0.25
CA ILE A 898 24.08 15.01 -0.52
C ILE A 898 22.94 15.80 -1.14
N VAL A 899 22.84 15.78 -2.48
CA VAL A 899 21.74 16.40 -3.22
C VAL A 899 21.24 15.40 -4.27
N THR A 900 20.02 14.90 -4.10
CA THR A 900 19.40 13.94 -5.03
C THR A 900 18.14 14.52 -5.68
N PHE A 901 18.22 14.94 -6.95
CA PHE A 901 17.09 15.46 -7.73
C PHE A 901 16.29 14.38 -8.50
N SER A 902 16.23 13.15 -8.00
CA SER A 902 15.53 12.07 -8.72
C SER A 902 14.05 11.98 -8.30
N PRO A 903 13.08 12.15 -9.22
CA PRO A 903 11.66 11.89 -8.94
C PRO A 903 11.40 10.47 -8.43
N LYS A 904 12.24 9.50 -8.81
CA LYS A 904 12.19 8.11 -8.34
C LYS A 904 12.35 8.02 -6.82
N THR A 905 13.18 8.88 -6.23
CA THR A 905 13.39 8.89 -4.78
C THR A 905 12.12 9.36 -4.08
N LEU A 906 11.46 10.45 -4.52
CA LEU A 906 10.16 10.89 -3.96
C LEU A 906 9.07 9.81 -4.06
N ILE A 907 9.01 9.09 -5.18
CA ILE A 907 8.09 7.95 -5.36
C ILE A 907 8.37 6.83 -4.35
N ASN A 908 9.62 6.63 -3.91
CA ASN A 908 9.92 5.62 -2.90
C ASN A 908 9.30 5.92 -1.54
N LEU A 909 9.14 7.19 -1.15
CA LEU A 909 8.44 7.57 0.07
C LEU A 909 6.97 7.15 0.01
N PHE A 910 6.33 7.36 -1.14
CA PHE A 910 4.97 6.88 -1.39
C PHE A 910 4.90 5.35 -1.34
N ASN A 911 5.83 4.66 -2.05
CA ASN A 911 5.84 3.20 -2.10
C ASN A 911 5.95 2.57 -0.71
N ARG A 912 6.87 3.06 0.14
CA ARG A 912 7.07 2.53 1.51
C ARG A 912 5.80 2.61 2.37
N LYS A 913 5.02 3.68 2.20
CA LYS A 913 3.78 3.87 2.97
C LYS A 913 2.63 2.96 2.49
N TRP A 914 2.63 2.52 1.24
CA TRP A 914 1.51 1.83 0.61
C TRP A 914 1.74 0.33 0.35
N PHE A 915 2.96 -0.07 -0.02
CA PHE A 915 3.33 -1.42 -0.47
C PHE A 915 4.42 -2.03 0.39
#